data_AF-Q0FVH3-F1
#
_entry.id   AF-Q0FVH3-F1
#
_cell.length_a   1.000
_cell.length_b   1.000
_cell.length_c   1.000
_cell.angle_alpha   90.00
_cell.angle_beta   90.00
_cell.angle_gamma   90.00
#
_symmetry.space_group_name_H-M   'P 1'
#
loop_
_entity.id
_entity.type
_entity.pdbx_description
1 polymer ?
#
loop_
_entity_poly.entity_id
_entity_poly.type
_entity_poly.pdbx_seq_one_letter_code
_entity_poly.pdbx_strand_id
1 'polypeptide(L)'
;MSEPLRVGLIGAGYIATWHADALAATPSATVAAVCDLSEPAARGMAEAYGAQPFTSVEALIESGLCEAVHILTPPQLHKPLAIQCLEAGLHVLVEKPVAESAEDTREILAAAQAADKRFHAGHNFLGLPSYVRLKEMMLHGDLGRVSSCEISYALPLSPLRSGPFNLWLLREPKNLLLEVGPHLMAFAVDLFGTPEITFAEASKPVDLPGNDPRPQAFRILARAGEVEITLTVSLVETQDDRSVTLRGSSGRARLDFASDVLILERENSSDLIVNPLRKQLDLGWQHLREGSVNAWRQAVSLNQKGPYALSFRGMDAALYQDMSKAQDARFSGESAVTVMQALDDALALLPPETLAVKAPAVQTRQPKPTAMVIGGTGFIGRALTRRLVADGHDVRVLSRGRSGPFPDLPDQVETVGVSLHDLDGLTEAMQGIDVVFNLAKSMDKTWSEALINDVGVATRIGMACEKAGVKRLVYTGTIASYDMSDGSQTITEDTTFPDDMTDRNLYARSKAECERQLMKLHRERGLPLTIARPGIVVGHGGPLQHWGIGRWHGAGAVRIWGPGDNILPFVLIDDVADGLVRMAARPSAVGESFNLIGEPMLSARGYFAAIHEALGARIRVSSGNLTAFYLSNAVKYGLKKYALRKHGVVRPSLADWKSRAHFSPFANDKPKAMLDWVPETDRAAFVRKAITEANLIGF
;
A
#
# COMPACT_ATOMS: atom_id res chain seq x y z
N MET A 1 -34.14 -21.68 -12.18
CA MET A 1 -32.91 -20.87 -12.24
C MET A 1 -31.76 -21.83 -12.44
N SER A 2 -30.83 -21.55 -13.36
CA SER A 2 -29.61 -22.35 -13.51
C SER A 2 -28.81 -22.34 -12.21
N GLU A 3 -27.99 -23.38 -11.97
CA GLU A 3 -27.07 -23.37 -10.85
C GLU A 3 -26.05 -22.22 -10.99
N PRO A 4 -25.65 -21.55 -9.89
CA PRO A 4 -24.63 -20.51 -9.95
C PRO A 4 -23.30 -21.05 -10.46
N LEU A 5 -22.63 -20.30 -11.35
CA LEU A 5 -21.32 -20.64 -11.87
C LEU A 5 -20.30 -20.74 -10.73
N ARG A 6 -19.59 -21.87 -10.65
CA ARG A 6 -18.60 -22.12 -9.60
C ARG A 6 -17.25 -21.51 -9.98
N VAL A 7 -16.82 -20.48 -9.25
CA VAL A 7 -15.61 -19.72 -9.55
C VAL A 7 -14.51 -20.01 -8.52
N GLY A 8 -13.32 -20.37 -8.99
CA GLY A 8 -12.11 -20.51 -8.17
C GLY A 8 -11.31 -19.21 -8.14
N LEU A 9 -10.65 -18.91 -7.01
CA LEU A 9 -9.71 -17.79 -6.89
C LEU A 9 -8.29 -18.33 -6.78
N ILE A 10 -7.40 -17.95 -7.70
CA ILE A 10 -5.99 -18.33 -7.68
C ILE A 10 -5.18 -17.11 -7.20
N GLY A 11 -4.64 -17.19 -5.99
CA GLY A 11 -4.00 -16.10 -5.25
C GLY A 11 -4.92 -15.53 -4.17
N ALA A 12 -4.59 -15.74 -2.90
CA ALA A 12 -5.32 -15.24 -1.73
C ALA A 12 -4.74 -13.90 -1.22
N GLY A 13 -4.31 -13.04 -2.15
CA GLY A 13 -3.67 -11.76 -1.87
C GLY A 13 -4.66 -10.62 -1.56
N TYR A 14 -4.15 -9.38 -1.57
CA TYR A 14 -4.95 -8.19 -1.27
C TYR A 14 -6.20 -8.05 -2.14
N ILE A 15 -6.04 -8.27 -3.45
CA ILE A 15 -7.11 -8.05 -4.43
C ILE A 15 -8.22 -9.11 -4.34
N ALA A 16 -7.90 -10.32 -3.88
CA ALA A 16 -8.83 -11.45 -3.86
C ALA A 16 -10.08 -11.24 -3.02
N THR A 17 -9.98 -10.49 -1.92
CA THR A 17 -11.17 -10.13 -1.14
C THR A 17 -12.13 -9.20 -1.89
N TRP A 18 -11.68 -8.44 -2.89
CA TRP A 18 -12.55 -7.60 -3.72
C TRP A 18 -13.33 -8.44 -4.74
N HIS A 19 -12.67 -9.41 -5.38
CA HIS A 19 -13.34 -10.38 -6.26
C HIS A 19 -14.29 -11.28 -5.48
N ALA A 20 -13.85 -11.85 -4.36
CA ALA A 20 -14.69 -12.74 -3.55
C ALA A 20 -15.98 -12.03 -3.08
N ASP A 21 -15.88 -10.78 -2.62
CA ASP A 21 -17.05 -9.99 -2.21
C ASP A 21 -17.96 -9.60 -3.39
N ALA A 22 -17.42 -9.45 -4.60
CA ALA A 22 -18.18 -9.12 -5.80
C ALA A 22 -18.91 -10.37 -6.35
N LEU A 23 -18.22 -11.51 -6.40
CA LEU A 23 -18.79 -12.82 -6.74
C LEU A 23 -19.90 -13.20 -5.77
N ALA A 24 -19.67 -13.08 -4.45
CA ALA A 24 -20.71 -13.34 -3.44
C ALA A 24 -21.92 -12.42 -3.55
N ALA A 25 -21.77 -11.24 -4.16
CA ALA A 25 -22.86 -10.30 -4.44
C ALA A 25 -23.52 -10.53 -5.81
N THR A 26 -23.02 -11.48 -6.61
CA THR A 26 -23.50 -11.80 -7.96
C THR A 26 -24.30 -13.09 -7.91
N PRO A 27 -25.66 -13.05 -7.99
CA PRO A 27 -26.50 -14.22 -7.73
C PRO A 27 -26.25 -15.43 -8.64
N SER A 28 -25.68 -15.22 -9.82
CA SER A 28 -25.38 -16.25 -10.81
C SER A 28 -23.96 -16.83 -10.69
N ALA A 29 -23.19 -16.45 -9.66
CA ALA A 29 -21.85 -16.97 -9.41
C ALA A 29 -21.64 -17.27 -7.92
N THR A 30 -20.69 -18.15 -7.61
CA THR A 30 -20.28 -18.45 -6.24
C THR A 30 -18.79 -18.74 -6.16
N VAL A 31 -18.16 -18.44 -5.02
CA VAL A 31 -16.76 -18.79 -4.76
C VAL A 31 -16.71 -20.27 -4.34
N ALA A 32 -16.18 -21.13 -5.20
CA ALA A 32 -16.12 -22.57 -4.96
C ALA A 32 -14.78 -23.04 -4.39
N ALA A 33 -13.68 -22.38 -4.78
CA ALA A 33 -12.34 -22.74 -4.37
C ALA A 33 -11.44 -21.51 -4.18
N VAL A 34 -10.45 -21.63 -3.30
CA VAL A 34 -9.36 -20.65 -3.15
C VAL A 34 -8.04 -21.40 -3.16
N CYS A 35 -7.13 -21.02 -4.06
CA CYS A 35 -5.81 -21.60 -4.20
C CYS A 35 -4.74 -20.56 -3.86
N ASP A 36 -3.82 -20.91 -2.96
CA ASP A 36 -2.61 -20.12 -2.69
C ASP A 36 -1.49 -21.04 -2.20
N LEU A 37 -0.23 -20.74 -2.55
CA LEU A 37 0.93 -21.49 -2.04
C LEU A 37 1.01 -21.45 -0.51
N SER A 38 0.50 -20.39 0.11
CA SER A 38 0.33 -20.29 1.55
C SER A 38 -0.97 -20.97 1.99
N GLU A 39 -0.87 -22.19 2.52
CA GLU A 39 -2.02 -22.92 3.07
C GLU A 39 -2.83 -22.09 4.09
N PRO A 40 -2.21 -21.34 5.04
CA PRO A 40 -2.98 -20.48 5.94
C PRO A 40 -3.76 -19.37 5.21
N ALA A 41 -3.20 -18.78 4.15
CA ALA A 41 -3.88 -17.74 3.38
C ALA A 41 -5.07 -18.33 2.59
N ALA A 42 -4.85 -19.46 1.91
CA ALA A 42 -5.90 -20.17 1.19
C ALA A 42 -7.04 -20.59 2.13
N ARG A 43 -6.72 -21.23 3.26
CA ARG A 43 -7.71 -21.69 4.25
C ARG A 43 -8.48 -20.54 4.86
N GLY A 44 -7.78 -19.47 5.29
CA GLY A 44 -8.42 -18.33 5.93
C GLY A 44 -9.41 -17.60 5.01
N MET A 45 -9.09 -17.48 3.72
CA MET A 45 -10.02 -16.91 2.75
C MET A 45 -11.14 -17.89 2.39
N ALA A 46 -10.83 -19.17 2.15
CA ALA A 46 -11.82 -20.18 1.79
C ALA A 46 -12.91 -20.31 2.86
N GLU A 47 -12.53 -20.37 4.14
CA GLU A 47 -13.47 -20.42 5.27
C GLU A 47 -14.42 -19.21 5.30
N ALA A 48 -13.93 -18.01 4.99
CA ALA A 48 -14.73 -16.79 5.00
C ALA A 48 -15.86 -16.78 3.96
N TYR A 49 -15.74 -17.57 2.89
CA TYR A 49 -16.73 -17.65 1.80
C TYR A 49 -17.35 -19.05 1.64
N GLY A 50 -17.04 -20.00 2.52
CA GLY A 50 -17.53 -21.39 2.41
C GLY A 50 -16.96 -22.17 1.22
N ALA A 51 -15.77 -21.79 0.75
CA ALA A 51 -15.07 -22.40 -0.38
C ALA A 51 -14.08 -23.47 0.09
N GLN A 52 -13.54 -24.24 -0.86
CA GLN A 52 -12.50 -25.25 -0.58
C GLN A 52 -11.08 -24.69 -0.78
N PRO A 53 -10.16 -24.84 0.19
CA PRO A 53 -8.77 -24.39 0.03
C PRO A 53 -7.91 -25.39 -0.75
N PHE A 54 -7.03 -24.88 -1.58
CA PHE A 54 -6.01 -25.62 -2.32
C PHE A 54 -4.64 -24.95 -2.20
N THR A 55 -3.57 -25.73 -2.33
CA THR A 55 -2.18 -25.24 -2.29
C THR A 55 -1.45 -25.37 -3.63
N SER A 56 -2.10 -25.96 -4.63
CA SER A 56 -1.62 -26.01 -6.02
C SER A 56 -2.78 -25.87 -7.00
N VAL A 57 -2.48 -25.33 -8.18
CA VAL A 57 -3.48 -25.09 -9.23
C VAL A 57 -3.90 -26.41 -9.88
N GLU A 58 -2.99 -27.37 -9.97
CA GLU A 58 -3.25 -28.72 -10.45
C GLU A 58 -4.32 -29.42 -9.59
N ALA A 59 -4.18 -29.36 -8.26
CA ALA A 59 -5.15 -29.96 -7.35
C ALA A 59 -6.53 -29.27 -7.42
N LEU A 60 -6.54 -27.94 -7.63
CA LEU A 60 -7.79 -27.21 -7.86
C LEU A 60 -8.46 -27.67 -9.16
N ILE A 61 -7.70 -27.82 -10.25
CA ILE A 61 -8.21 -28.28 -11.55
C ILE A 61 -8.76 -29.72 -11.44
N GLU A 62 -7.97 -30.64 -10.89
CA GLU A 62 -8.34 -32.06 -10.72
C GLU A 62 -9.60 -32.27 -9.87
N SER A 63 -9.90 -31.31 -8.97
CA SER A 63 -11.09 -31.38 -8.12
C SER A 63 -12.42 -31.28 -8.88
N GLY A 64 -12.44 -30.69 -10.09
CA GLY A 64 -13.67 -30.45 -10.86
C GLY A 64 -14.68 -29.51 -10.18
N LEU A 65 -14.25 -28.76 -9.15
CA LEU A 65 -15.13 -27.86 -8.39
C LEU A 65 -15.46 -26.56 -9.11
N CYS A 66 -14.62 -26.14 -10.05
CA CYS A 66 -14.72 -24.84 -10.71
C CYS A 66 -15.07 -24.98 -12.20
N GLU A 67 -15.80 -24.02 -12.73
CA GLU A 67 -16.08 -23.83 -14.16
C GLU A 67 -15.36 -22.59 -14.71
N ALA A 68 -15.03 -21.65 -13.82
CA ALA A 68 -14.22 -20.48 -14.10
C ALA A 68 -13.20 -20.25 -12.98
N VAL A 69 -12.13 -19.50 -13.28
CA VAL A 69 -11.17 -19.04 -12.28
C VAL A 69 -10.85 -17.56 -12.46
N HIS A 70 -10.65 -16.86 -11.35
CA HIS A 70 -10.01 -15.55 -11.32
C HIS A 70 -8.54 -15.73 -10.93
N ILE A 71 -7.63 -15.28 -11.79
CA ILE A 71 -6.18 -15.31 -11.57
C ILE A 71 -5.76 -13.97 -10.99
N LEU A 72 -5.40 -14.00 -9.71
CA LEU A 72 -5.20 -12.86 -8.81
C LEU A 72 -3.76 -12.85 -8.24
N THR A 73 -2.83 -13.42 -9.00
CA THR A 73 -1.42 -13.57 -8.66
C THR A 73 -0.61 -12.36 -9.14
N PRO A 74 0.71 -12.30 -8.89
CA PRO A 74 1.56 -11.30 -9.53
C PRO A 74 1.64 -11.48 -11.06
N PRO A 75 1.81 -10.39 -11.85
CA PRO A 75 1.67 -10.44 -13.32
C PRO A 75 2.54 -11.45 -14.06
N GLN A 76 3.78 -11.70 -13.59
CA GLN A 76 4.66 -12.69 -14.20
C GLN A 76 4.11 -14.14 -14.14
N LEU A 77 3.09 -14.40 -13.33
CA LEU A 77 2.41 -15.69 -13.22
C LEU A 77 1.10 -15.75 -14.01
N HIS A 78 0.60 -14.63 -14.54
CA HIS A 78 -0.70 -14.58 -15.19
C HIS A 78 -0.78 -15.48 -16.42
N LYS A 79 0.13 -15.30 -17.38
CA LYS A 79 0.18 -16.11 -18.62
C LYS A 79 0.24 -17.62 -18.37
N PRO A 80 1.24 -18.16 -17.63
CA PRO A 80 1.35 -19.60 -17.46
C PRO A 80 0.13 -20.19 -16.74
N LEU A 81 -0.41 -19.50 -15.74
CA LEU A 81 -1.61 -19.97 -15.03
C LEU A 81 -2.88 -19.87 -15.89
N ALA A 82 -3.02 -18.81 -16.69
CA ALA A 82 -4.17 -18.63 -17.57
C ALA A 82 -4.21 -19.73 -18.64
N ILE A 83 -3.08 -20.00 -19.29
CA ILE A 83 -2.98 -21.07 -20.29
C ILE A 83 -3.30 -22.43 -19.64
N GLN A 84 -2.69 -22.73 -18.48
CA GLN A 84 -2.96 -23.98 -17.75
C GLN A 84 -4.45 -24.18 -17.44
N CYS A 85 -5.14 -23.16 -16.96
CA CYS A 85 -6.57 -23.24 -16.65
C CYS A 85 -7.45 -23.32 -17.90
N LEU A 86 -7.11 -22.58 -18.97
CA LEU A 86 -7.83 -22.61 -20.25
C LEU A 86 -7.72 -24.00 -20.90
N GLU A 87 -6.52 -24.59 -20.95
CA GLU A 87 -6.27 -25.94 -21.46
C GLU A 87 -7.01 -27.02 -20.66
N ALA A 88 -7.23 -26.77 -19.37
CA ALA A 88 -8.08 -27.61 -18.50
C ALA A 88 -9.60 -27.38 -18.71
N GLY A 89 -10.00 -26.52 -19.64
CA GLY A 89 -11.39 -26.26 -19.98
C GLY A 89 -12.13 -25.29 -19.04
N LEU A 90 -11.40 -24.47 -18.28
CA LEU A 90 -11.97 -23.44 -17.41
C LEU A 90 -12.06 -22.09 -18.13
N HIS A 91 -13.11 -21.31 -17.85
CA HIS A 91 -13.09 -19.88 -18.18
C HIS A 91 -12.11 -19.15 -17.27
N VAL A 92 -11.46 -18.10 -17.77
CA VAL A 92 -10.49 -17.34 -16.97
C VAL A 92 -10.82 -15.86 -16.95
N LEU A 93 -10.73 -15.26 -15.77
CA LEU A 93 -10.51 -13.83 -15.59
C LEU A 93 -9.07 -13.63 -15.13
N VAL A 94 -8.33 -12.75 -15.78
CA VAL A 94 -6.97 -12.41 -15.38
C VAL A 94 -6.94 -10.98 -14.87
N GLU A 95 -6.47 -10.79 -13.64
CA GLU A 95 -6.32 -9.44 -13.09
C GLU A 95 -5.33 -8.59 -13.89
N LYS A 96 -5.44 -7.28 -13.76
CA LYS A 96 -4.59 -6.35 -14.49
C LYS A 96 -3.17 -6.25 -13.87
N PRO A 97 -2.13 -5.96 -14.67
CA PRO A 97 -2.13 -6.11 -16.12
C PRO A 97 -2.28 -7.60 -16.50
N VAL A 98 -3.05 -7.88 -17.55
CA VAL A 98 -3.39 -9.28 -17.93
C VAL A 98 -2.15 -10.10 -18.30
N ALA A 99 -1.11 -9.44 -18.81
CA ALA A 99 0.23 -9.97 -19.01
C ALA A 99 1.23 -8.79 -19.04
N GLU A 100 2.53 -9.10 -19.19
CA GLU A 100 3.57 -8.06 -19.26
C GLU A 100 3.79 -7.49 -20.68
N SER A 101 3.12 -8.06 -21.69
CA SER A 101 3.17 -7.62 -23.09
C SER A 101 1.88 -7.96 -23.87
N ALA A 102 1.68 -7.30 -25.01
CA ALA A 102 0.61 -7.63 -25.95
C ALA A 102 0.80 -9.02 -26.58
N GLU A 103 2.05 -9.44 -26.80
CA GLU A 103 2.38 -10.77 -27.31
C GLU A 103 1.92 -11.87 -26.36
N ASP A 104 2.27 -11.77 -25.08
CA ASP A 104 1.81 -12.70 -24.06
C ASP A 104 0.28 -12.73 -23.95
N THR A 105 -0.36 -11.57 -24.09
CA THR A 105 -1.82 -11.46 -24.05
C THR A 105 -2.47 -12.17 -25.26
N ARG A 106 -1.84 -12.08 -26.45
CA ARG A 106 -2.28 -12.81 -27.65
C ARG A 106 -2.17 -14.32 -27.47
N GLU A 107 -1.15 -14.81 -26.79
CA GLU A 107 -1.01 -16.23 -26.49
C GLU A 107 -2.11 -16.73 -25.54
N ILE A 108 -2.47 -15.96 -24.52
CA ILE A 108 -3.60 -16.29 -23.63
C ILE A 108 -4.91 -16.35 -24.45
N LEU A 109 -5.14 -15.36 -25.32
CA LEU A 109 -6.32 -15.35 -26.20
C LEU A 109 -6.35 -16.55 -27.14
N ALA A 110 -5.21 -16.93 -27.74
CA ALA A 110 -5.12 -18.10 -28.61
C ALA A 110 -5.44 -19.41 -27.84
N ALA A 111 -4.94 -19.57 -26.62
CA ALA A 111 -5.29 -20.70 -25.76
C ALA A 111 -6.80 -20.73 -25.43
N ALA A 112 -7.40 -19.56 -25.17
CA ALA A 112 -8.83 -19.45 -24.88
C ALA A 112 -9.69 -19.86 -26.08
N GLN A 113 -9.31 -19.42 -27.28
CA GLN A 113 -9.96 -19.80 -28.53
C GLN A 113 -9.82 -21.29 -28.83
N ALA A 114 -8.62 -21.86 -28.61
CA ALA A 114 -8.38 -23.30 -28.80
C ALA A 114 -9.20 -24.18 -27.85
N ALA A 115 -9.44 -23.72 -26.62
CA ALA A 115 -10.23 -24.42 -25.62
C ALA A 115 -11.75 -24.16 -25.70
N ASP A 116 -12.20 -23.25 -26.58
CA ASP A 116 -13.57 -22.73 -26.60
C ASP A 116 -14.03 -22.19 -25.22
N LYS A 117 -13.16 -21.37 -24.62
CA LYS A 117 -13.39 -20.75 -23.31
C LYS A 117 -13.22 -19.23 -23.37
N ARG A 118 -13.92 -18.54 -22.46
CA ARG A 118 -13.81 -17.09 -22.28
C ARG A 118 -12.54 -16.72 -21.53
N PHE A 119 -11.81 -15.75 -22.08
CA PHE A 119 -10.75 -15.03 -21.40
C PHE A 119 -11.22 -13.60 -21.14
N HIS A 120 -11.33 -13.24 -19.85
CA HIS A 120 -11.72 -11.92 -19.38
C HIS A 120 -10.55 -11.12 -18.80
N ALA A 121 -10.48 -9.84 -19.13
CA ALA A 121 -9.53 -8.90 -18.53
C ALA A 121 -10.13 -8.19 -17.30
N GLY A 122 -9.37 -8.12 -16.20
CA GLY A 122 -9.74 -7.47 -14.93
C GLY A 122 -9.78 -5.93 -14.96
N HIS A 123 -10.32 -5.32 -16.01
CA HIS A 123 -10.46 -3.86 -16.13
C HIS A 123 -11.70 -3.34 -15.38
N ASN A 124 -11.77 -3.64 -14.08
CA ASN A 124 -12.93 -3.42 -13.22
C ASN A 124 -13.62 -2.04 -13.32
N PHE A 125 -12.88 -0.94 -13.53
CA PHE A 125 -13.46 0.40 -13.67
C PHE A 125 -14.46 0.56 -14.84
N LEU A 126 -14.39 -0.30 -15.86
CA LEU A 126 -15.41 -0.37 -16.93
C LEU A 126 -16.77 -0.90 -16.43
N GLY A 127 -16.81 -1.47 -15.23
CA GLY A 127 -18.03 -1.90 -14.54
C GLY A 127 -18.71 -0.80 -13.71
N LEU A 128 -18.14 0.41 -13.63
CA LEU A 128 -18.76 1.48 -12.84
C LEU A 128 -20.11 1.93 -13.45
N PRO A 129 -21.16 2.10 -12.63
CA PRO A 129 -22.45 2.59 -13.13
C PRO A 129 -22.36 3.95 -13.81
N SER A 130 -21.55 4.88 -13.28
CA SER A 130 -21.30 6.17 -13.91
C SER A 130 -20.56 6.07 -15.25
N TYR A 131 -19.66 5.09 -15.40
CA TYR A 131 -19.01 4.83 -16.69
C TYR A 131 -19.99 4.29 -17.73
N VAL A 132 -20.83 3.33 -17.36
CA VAL A 132 -21.87 2.81 -18.27
C VAL A 132 -22.77 3.95 -18.75
N ARG A 133 -23.22 4.83 -17.85
CA ARG A 133 -23.99 6.04 -18.22
C ARG A 133 -23.21 6.96 -19.17
N LEU A 134 -21.92 7.21 -18.91
CA LEU A 134 -21.07 8.03 -19.77
C LEU A 134 -21.02 7.46 -21.20
N LYS A 135 -20.80 6.14 -21.33
CA LYS A 135 -20.74 5.45 -22.62
C LYS A 135 -22.08 5.50 -23.35
N GLU A 136 -23.19 5.22 -22.67
CA GLU A 136 -24.54 5.32 -23.24
C GLU A 136 -24.84 6.73 -23.76
N MET A 137 -24.50 7.77 -22.99
CA MET A 137 -24.67 9.16 -23.43
C MET A 137 -23.83 9.45 -24.68
N MET A 138 -22.56 9.04 -24.70
CA MET A 138 -21.73 9.21 -25.88
C MET A 138 -22.34 8.54 -27.12
N LEU A 139 -22.79 7.28 -26.99
CA LEU A 139 -23.39 6.51 -28.08
C LEU A 139 -24.73 7.09 -28.57
N HIS A 140 -25.54 7.66 -27.67
CA HIS A 140 -26.79 8.33 -28.03
C HIS A 140 -26.59 9.71 -28.68
N GLY A 141 -25.36 10.25 -28.70
CA GLY A 141 -25.07 11.58 -29.25
C GLY A 141 -25.40 12.73 -28.29
N ASP A 142 -25.56 12.44 -27.00
CA ASP A 142 -25.91 13.41 -25.95
C ASP A 142 -24.85 14.50 -25.71
N LEU A 143 -23.62 14.27 -26.20
CA LEU A 143 -22.50 15.21 -26.17
C LEU A 143 -22.26 15.87 -27.55
N GLY A 144 -23.07 15.52 -28.56
CA GLY A 144 -22.79 15.84 -29.95
C GLY A 144 -21.64 15.00 -30.50
N ARG A 145 -20.85 15.56 -31.42
CA ARG A 145 -19.65 14.89 -31.94
C ARG A 145 -18.51 15.07 -30.95
N VAL A 146 -18.03 13.97 -30.37
CA VAL A 146 -16.86 13.98 -29.47
C VAL A 146 -15.61 14.30 -30.29
N SER A 147 -14.83 15.28 -29.85
CA SER A 147 -13.57 15.68 -30.49
C SER A 147 -12.34 15.34 -29.64
N SER A 148 -12.50 15.22 -28.32
CA SER A 148 -11.38 14.85 -27.45
C SER A 148 -11.78 14.07 -26.20
N CYS A 149 -10.86 13.24 -25.73
CA CYS A 149 -10.92 12.49 -24.48
C CYS A 149 -9.67 12.76 -23.63
N GLU A 150 -9.87 13.16 -22.37
CA GLU A 150 -8.80 13.29 -21.38
C GLU A 150 -9.01 12.27 -20.27
N ILE A 151 -8.01 11.41 -20.02
CA ILE A 151 -8.06 10.37 -19.01
C ILE A 151 -6.90 10.58 -18.03
N SER A 152 -7.22 10.80 -16.75
CA SER A 152 -6.24 11.13 -15.72
C SER A 152 -6.26 10.13 -14.59
N TYR A 153 -5.07 9.76 -14.12
CA TYR A 153 -4.82 9.11 -12.85
C TYR A 153 -3.71 9.86 -12.13
N ALA A 154 -4.09 10.73 -11.21
CA ALA A 154 -3.21 11.45 -10.32
C ALA A 154 -3.45 10.93 -8.90
N LEU A 155 -2.57 10.06 -8.41
CA LEU A 155 -2.64 9.52 -7.05
C LEU A 155 -1.23 9.19 -6.56
N PRO A 156 -0.79 9.74 -5.40
CA PRO A 156 0.54 9.47 -4.88
C PRO A 156 0.77 7.98 -4.63
N LEU A 157 1.93 7.47 -5.06
CA LEU A 157 2.32 6.08 -4.85
C LEU A 157 3.39 5.98 -3.75
N SER A 158 2.94 5.79 -2.50
CA SER A 158 3.83 5.75 -1.32
C SER A 158 5.03 4.78 -1.43
N PRO A 159 4.92 3.59 -2.06
CA PRO A 159 6.06 2.70 -2.24
C PRO A 159 7.26 3.29 -2.99
N LEU A 160 7.07 4.27 -3.87
CA LEU A 160 8.16 4.99 -4.55
C LEU A 160 9.01 5.84 -3.59
N ARG A 161 8.52 6.12 -2.38
CA ARG A 161 9.24 6.89 -1.35
C ARG A 161 9.83 5.98 -0.29
N SER A 162 8.98 5.14 0.31
CA SER A 162 9.32 4.41 1.53
C SER A 162 9.33 2.89 1.37
N GLY A 163 9.17 2.38 0.15
CA GLY A 163 9.05 0.96 -0.14
C GLY A 163 7.75 0.32 0.37
N PRO A 164 7.65 -1.03 0.33
CA PRO A 164 8.71 -1.99 -0.02
C PRO A 164 9.11 -1.92 -1.50
N PHE A 165 10.41 -1.96 -1.79
CA PHE A 165 10.95 -1.75 -3.15
C PHE A 165 10.99 -3.02 -4.02
N ASN A 166 10.73 -4.19 -3.44
CA ASN A 166 10.72 -5.46 -4.16
C ASN A 166 9.35 -5.81 -4.77
N LEU A 167 8.38 -4.91 -4.66
CA LEU A 167 7.08 -5.03 -5.33
C LEU A 167 7.30 -5.13 -6.84
N TRP A 168 6.51 -5.97 -7.51
CA TRP A 168 6.60 -6.16 -8.97
C TRP A 168 6.61 -4.83 -9.74
N LEU A 169 5.73 -3.90 -9.36
CA LEU A 169 5.61 -2.59 -9.99
C LEU A 169 6.87 -1.71 -9.92
N LEU A 170 7.81 -2.00 -9.00
CA LEU A 170 9.05 -1.24 -8.81
C LEU A 170 10.28 -1.95 -9.41
N ARG A 171 10.15 -3.21 -9.82
CA ARG A 171 11.27 -4.00 -10.36
C ARG A 171 11.79 -3.41 -11.67
N GLU A 172 10.89 -3.01 -12.55
CA GLU A 172 11.21 -2.38 -13.83
C GLU A 172 10.43 -1.06 -13.96
N PRO A 173 11.02 0.00 -14.54
CA PRO A 173 10.32 1.27 -14.77
C PRO A 173 9.02 1.13 -15.56
N LYS A 174 8.99 0.24 -16.57
CA LYS A 174 7.79 -0.01 -17.38
C LYS A 174 6.61 -0.51 -16.54
N ASN A 175 6.88 -1.24 -15.45
CA ASN A 175 5.83 -1.80 -14.60
C ASN A 175 5.04 -0.71 -13.86
N LEU A 176 5.59 0.49 -13.69
CA LEU A 176 4.85 1.65 -13.15
C LEU A 176 3.75 2.11 -14.11
N LEU A 177 4.00 2.05 -15.42
CA LEU A 177 2.96 2.29 -16.41
C LEU A 177 1.99 1.11 -16.46
N LEU A 178 2.48 -0.14 -16.47
CA LEU A 178 1.63 -1.33 -16.53
C LEU A 178 0.75 -1.53 -15.28
N GLU A 179 1.11 -0.97 -14.13
CA GLU A 179 0.31 -1.05 -12.91
C GLU A 179 -1.03 -0.30 -13.02
N VAL A 180 -1.06 0.82 -13.75
CA VAL A 180 -2.22 1.73 -13.81
C VAL A 180 -2.71 1.95 -15.24
N GLY A 181 -1.80 2.06 -16.19
CA GLY A 181 -2.03 2.31 -17.62
C GLY A 181 -3.11 1.43 -18.25
N PRO A 182 -3.19 0.11 -17.98
CA PRO A 182 -4.24 -0.74 -18.54
C PRO A 182 -5.65 -0.24 -18.24
N HIS A 183 -5.91 0.32 -17.05
CA HIS A 183 -7.23 0.87 -16.74
C HIS A 183 -7.58 2.09 -17.60
N LEU A 184 -6.61 2.98 -17.80
CA LEU A 184 -6.81 4.22 -18.56
C LEU A 184 -6.97 3.91 -20.05
N MET A 185 -6.12 3.01 -20.55
CA MET A 185 -6.17 2.57 -21.94
C MET A 185 -7.45 1.78 -22.22
N ALA A 186 -7.94 0.98 -21.26
CA ALA A 186 -9.21 0.27 -21.40
C ALA A 186 -10.41 1.21 -21.58
N PHE A 187 -10.43 2.38 -20.93
CA PHE A 187 -11.46 3.40 -21.21
C PHE A 187 -11.36 3.93 -22.65
N ALA A 188 -10.15 4.22 -23.14
CA ALA A 188 -9.95 4.70 -24.51
C ALA A 188 -10.39 3.66 -25.54
N VAL A 189 -9.97 2.40 -25.35
CA VAL A 189 -10.31 1.27 -26.23
C VAL A 189 -11.81 1.01 -26.25
N ASP A 190 -12.45 1.00 -25.09
CA ASP A 190 -13.88 0.69 -25.03
C ASP A 190 -14.79 1.82 -25.57
N LEU A 191 -14.32 3.08 -25.49
CA LEU A 191 -15.06 4.22 -26.01
C LEU A 191 -14.84 4.44 -27.52
N PHE A 192 -13.63 4.22 -28.02
CA PHE A 192 -13.24 4.66 -29.37
C PHE A 192 -12.62 3.57 -30.26
N GLY A 193 -12.44 2.35 -29.76
CA GLY A 193 -11.72 1.28 -30.45
C GLY A 193 -10.20 1.47 -30.38
N THR A 194 -9.46 0.96 -31.35
CA THR A 194 -7.99 0.94 -31.33
C THR A 194 -7.39 2.36 -31.42
N PRO A 195 -6.65 2.81 -30.39
CA PRO A 195 -5.96 4.09 -30.43
C PRO A 195 -4.58 3.96 -31.11
N GLU A 196 -4.24 4.92 -31.96
CA GLU A 196 -2.90 5.14 -32.51
C GLU A 196 -2.11 6.03 -31.54
N ILE A 197 -1.01 5.53 -30.97
CA ILE A 197 -0.17 6.33 -30.06
C ILE A 197 0.77 7.23 -30.86
N THR A 198 0.70 8.54 -30.61
CA THR A 198 1.49 9.55 -31.35
C THR A 198 2.61 10.13 -30.52
N PHE A 199 2.53 10.04 -29.18
CA PHE A 199 3.54 10.56 -28.26
C PHE A 199 3.49 9.84 -26.91
N ALA A 200 4.65 9.62 -26.30
CA ALA A 200 4.78 9.21 -24.90
C ALA A 200 5.95 9.92 -24.23
N GLU A 201 5.76 10.34 -22.98
CA GLU A 201 6.80 10.94 -22.13
C GLU A 201 6.69 10.37 -20.72
N ALA A 202 7.84 10.11 -20.10
CA ALA A 202 7.95 9.77 -18.70
C ALA A 202 8.83 10.81 -17.98
N SER A 203 8.40 11.27 -16.81
CA SER A 203 9.06 12.40 -16.12
C SER A 203 8.96 12.32 -14.59
N LYS A 204 9.47 13.36 -13.92
CA LYS A 204 9.51 13.50 -12.46
C LYS A 204 10.25 12.32 -11.79
N PRO A 205 11.54 12.09 -12.10
CA PRO A 205 12.24 10.93 -11.56
C PRO A 205 12.30 10.97 -10.02
N VAL A 206 12.28 9.79 -9.42
CA VAL A 206 12.67 9.57 -8.01
C VAL A 206 13.67 8.43 -7.97
N ASP A 207 14.72 8.60 -7.18
CA ASP A 207 15.69 7.53 -6.99
C ASP A 207 15.15 6.46 -6.07
N LEU A 208 15.06 5.24 -6.59
CA LEU A 208 15.00 4.05 -5.77
C LEU A 208 16.38 3.73 -5.18
N PRO A 209 16.43 2.81 -4.20
CA PRO A 209 17.71 2.22 -3.79
C PRO A 209 18.53 1.74 -4.97
N GLY A 210 19.81 2.15 -5.02
CA GLY A 210 20.67 1.96 -6.20
C GLY A 210 21.10 3.26 -6.87
N ASN A 211 20.56 4.40 -6.43
CA ASN A 211 20.44 5.59 -7.28
C ASN A 211 19.75 5.20 -8.60
N ASP A 212 18.72 4.36 -8.50
CA ASP A 212 18.05 3.75 -9.65
C ASP A 212 16.79 4.56 -9.95
N PRO A 213 16.82 5.49 -10.93
CA PRO A 213 15.73 6.42 -11.14
C PRO A 213 14.47 5.69 -11.60
N ARG A 214 13.32 6.15 -11.11
CA ARG A 214 12.00 5.71 -11.56
C ARG A 214 11.15 6.90 -11.96
N PRO A 215 10.46 6.85 -13.12
CA PRO A 215 9.52 7.89 -13.49
C PRO A 215 8.33 7.87 -12.53
N GLN A 216 7.77 9.04 -12.25
CA GLN A 216 6.56 9.17 -11.45
C GLN A 216 5.39 9.72 -12.24
N ALA A 217 5.64 10.20 -13.45
CA ALA A 217 4.60 10.70 -14.33
C ALA A 217 4.77 10.12 -15.72
N PHE A 218 3.66 9.80 -16.37
CA PHE A 218 3.59 9.42 -17.77
C PHE A 218 2.53 10.28 -18.47
N ARG A 219 2.86 10.79 -19.67
CA ARG A 219 1.90 11.46 -20.55
C ARG A 219 1.90 10.76 -21.89
N ILE A 220 0.72 10.36 -22.37
CA ILE A 220 0.55 9.68 -23.64
C ILE A 220 -0.49 10.44 -24.46
N LEU A 221 -0.16 10.75 -25.71
CA LEU A 221 -1.10 11.29 -26.68
C LEU A 221 -1.41 10.22 -27.71
N ALA A 222 -2.68 10.10 -28.07
CA ALA A 222 -3.16 9.12 -29.01
C ALA A 222 -4.33 9.66 -29.84
N ARG A 223 -4.66 8.98 -30.93
CA ARG A 223 -5.82 9.28 -31.77
C ARG A 223 -6.62 8.02 -32.03
N ALA A 224 -7.94 8.10 -31.97
CA ALA A 224 -8.84 7.04 -32.43
C ALA A 224 -9.88 7.65 -33.39
N GLY A 225 -9.71 7.40 -34.69
CA GLY A 225 -10.47 8.09 -35.72
C GLY A 225 -10.24 9.61 -35.66
N GLU A 226 -11.31 10.38 -35.46
CA GLU A 226 -11.27 11.85 -35.35
C GLU A 226 -11.12 12.35 -33.89
N VAL A 227 -11.00 11.44 -32.92
CA VAL A 227 -10.93 11.79 -31.49
C VAL A 227 -9.48 11.86 -31.04
N GLU A 228 -9.07 13.01 -30.50
CA GLU A 228 -7.79 13.21 -29.86
C GLU A 228 -7.85 12.74 -28.39
N ILE A 229 -6.93 11.89 -27.97
CA ILE A 229 -6.92 11.22 -26.68
C ILE A 229 -5.65 11.61 -25.92
N THR A 230 -5.80 12.01 -24.65
CA THR A 230 -4.68 12.30 -23.74
C THR A 230 -4.80 11.44 -22.48
N LEU A 231 -3.78 10.66 -22.16
CA LEU A 231 -3.66 9.92 -20.91
C LEU A 231 -2.59 10.57 -20.03
N THR A 232 -2.91 10.76 -18.75
CA THR A 232 -1.97 11.28 -17.74
C THR A 232 -1.93 10.35 -16.55
N VAL A 233 -0.74 9.84 -16.22
CA VAL A 233 -0.45 9.15 -14.96
C VAL A 233 0.47 10.05 -14.14
N SER A 234 0.13 10.30 -12.88
CA SER A 234 0.90 11.12 -11.95
C SER A 234 0.90 10.48 -10.56
N LEU A 235 2.06 10.00 -10.14
CA LEU A 235 2.28 9.24 -8.90
C LEU A 235 3.00 10.04 -7.82
N VAL A 236 3.19 11.33 -8.08
CA VAL A 236 3.82 12.31 -7.17
C VAL A 236 2.86 12.73 -6.06
N GLU A 237 3.32 13.49 -5.06
CA GLU A 237 2.42 14.05 -4.07
C GLU A 237 1.54 15.13 -4.70
N THR A 238 0.29 14.76 -4.98
CA THR A 238 -0.69 15.57 -5.70
C THR A 238 -2.08 15.39 -5.10
N GLN A 239 -3.02 16.24 -5.53
CA GLN A 239 -4.44 16.02 -5.30
C GLN A 239 -4.92 14.81 -6.12
N ASP A 240 -5.75 13.96 -5.50
CA ASP A 240 -6.40 12.84 -6.17
C ASP A 240 -7.25 13.35 -7.34
N ASP A 241 -6.91 12.95 -8.57
CA ASP A 241 -7.73 13.13 -9.76
C ASP A 241 -7.70 11.85 -10.59
N ARG A 242 -8.82 11.13 -10.56
CA ARG A 242 -9.03 9.89 -11.28
C ARG A 242 -10.27 10.05 -12.13
N SER A 243 -10.08 10.50 -13.37
CA SER A 243 -11.18 10.96 -14.21
C SER A 243 -11.08 10.58 -15.69
N VAL A 244 -12.24 10.56 -16.35
CA VAL A 244 -12.43 10.50 -17.80
C VAL A 244 -13.25 11.74 -18.19
N THR A 245 -12.75 12.56 -19.10
CA THR A 245 -13.44 13.76 -19.61
C THR A 245 -13.63 13.68 -21.10
N LEU A 246 -14.88 13.68 -21.56
CA LEU A 246 -15.25 13.74 -22.96
C LEU A 246 -15.70 15.15 -23.33
N ARG A 247 -15.15 15.71 -24.40
CA ARG A 247 -15.59 16.98 -24.98
C ARG A 247 -16.23 16.70 -26.33
N GLY A 248 -17.50 17.07 -26.46
CA GLY A 248 -18.20 17.04 -27.73
C GLY A 248 -18.78 18.39 -28.10
N SER A 249 -19.31 18.48 -29.32
CA SER A 249 -19.78 19.73 -29.93
C SER A 249 -20.95 20.40 -29.19
N SER A 250 -21.71 19.68 -28.36
CA SER A 250 -22.86 20.23 -27.63
C SER A 250 -22.80 20.00 -26.11
N GLY A 251 -21.74 19.38 -25.62
CA GLY A 251 -21.57 19.15 -24.18
C GLY A 251 -20.23 18.55 -23.80
N ARG A 252 -19.93 18.63 -22.50
CA ARG A 252 -18.76 18.03 -21.87
C ARG A 252 -19.21 17.14 -20.73
N ALA A 253 -18.75 15.90 -20.72
CA ALA A 253 -18.97 14.98 -19.61
C ALA A 253 -17.65 14.75 -18.87
N ARG A 254 -17.69 14.77 -17.53
CA ARG A 254 -16.55 14.42 -16.67
C ARG A 254 -16.99 13.37 -15.67
N LEU A 255 -16.41 12.19 -15.81
CA LEU A 255 -16.51 11.09 -14.85
C LEU A 255 -15.33 11.18 -13.89
N ASP A 256 -15.60 11.26 -12.59
CA ASP A 256 -14.67 10.90 -11.52
C ASP A 256 -14.94 9.44 -11.14
N PHE A 257 -14.04 8.55 -11.58
CA PHE A 257 -14.17 7.11 -11.36
C PHE A 257 -13.66 6.68 -9.97
N ALA A 258 -12.99 7.55 -9.21
CA ALA A 258 -12.71 7.32 -7.80
C ALA A 258 -13.96 7.45 -6.93
N SER A 259 -14.83 8.39 -7.30
CA SER A 259 -16.01 8.76 -6.53
C SER A 259 -17.32 8.22 -7.11
N ASP A 260 -17.32 7.61 -8.31
CA ASP A 260 -18.52 7.25 -9.10
C ASP A 260 -19.43 8.48 -9.31
N VAL A 261 -18.84 9.60 -9.74
CA VAL A 261 -19.55 10.87 -9.97
C VAL A 261 -19.42 11.26 -11.43
N LEU A 262 -20.55 11.40 -12.13
CA LEU A 262 -20.60 11.87 -13.50
C LEU A 262 -21.26 13.25 -13.55
N ILE A 263 -20.55 14.24 -14.07
CA ILE A 263 -21.04 15.60 -14.28
C ILE A 263 -21.12 15.90 -15.78
N LEU A 264 -22.21 16.53 -16.19
CA LEU A 264 -22.49 16.89 -17.56
C LEU A 264 -22.67 18.42 -17.66
N GLU A 265 -21.84 19.04 -18.47
CA GLU A 265 -21.94 20.46 -18.78
C GLU A 265 -22.49 20.63 -20.19
N ARG A 266 -23.60 21.37 -20.33
CA ARG A 266 -24.24 21.68 -21.62
C ARG A 266 -24.51 23.16 -21.75
N GLU A 267 -24.57 23.62 -22.99
CA GLU A 267 -25.12 24.93 -23.30
C GLU A 267 -26.64 24.92 -23.18
N ASN A 268 -27.23 26.07 -22.86
CA ASN A 268 -28.67 26.24 -22.77
C ASN A 268 -29.07 27.56 -23.43
N SER A 269 -30.33 27.67 -23.84
CA SER A 269 -30.88 28.82 -24.57
C SER A 269 -31.32 29.99 -23.68
N SER A 270 -30.84 30.09 -22.43
CA SER A 270 -31.21 31.19 -21.54
C SER A 270 -30.54 32.50 -21.95
N ASP A 271 -31.17 33.62 -21.58
CA ASP A 271 -30.63 34.97 -21.75
C ASP A 271 -29.19 35.10 -21.19
N LEU A 272 -28.36 35.89 -21.88
CA LEU A 272 -26.94 36.11 -21.57
C LEU A 272 -26.68 36.51 -20.10
N ILE A 273 -27.59 37.26 -19.48
CA ILE A 273 -27.44 37.73 -18.10
C ILE A 273 -27.72 36.60 -17.09
N VAL A 274 -28.70 35.75 -17.37
CA VAL A 274 -29.16 34.69 -16.45
C VAL A 274 -28.41 33.37 -16.64
N ASN A 275 -27.90 33.13 -17.86
CA ASN A 275 -27.28 31.86 -18.24
C ASN A 275 -26.11 31.45 -17.31
N PRO A 276 -25.13 32.32 -16.95
CA PRO A 276 -24.02 31.91 -16.08
C PRO A 276 -24.48 31.38 -14.72
N LEU A 277 -25.46 32.04 -14.08
CA LEU A 277 -26.00 31.60 -12.79
C LEU A 277 -26.75 30.27 -12.95
N ARG A 278 -27.62 30.15 -13.95
CA ARG A 278 -28.38 28.93 -14.19
C ARG A 278 -27.46 27.73 -14.44
N LYS A 279 -26.37 27.94 -15.20
CA LYS A 279 -25.35 26.93 -15.46
C LYS A 279 -24.63 26.47 -14.19
N GLN A 280 -24.22 27.40 -13.33
CA GLN A 280 -23.57 27.05 -12.06
C GLN A 280 -24.52 26.37 -11.07
N LEU A 281 -25.80 26.78 -11.03
CA LEU A 281 -26.82 26.11 -10.21
C LEU A 281 -27.08 24.68 -10.67
N ASP A 282 -27.15 24.44 -11.99
CA ASP A 282 -27.29 23.10 -12.54
C ASP A 282 -26.10 22.21 -12.18
N LEU A 283 -24.86 22.69 -12.38
CA LEU A 283 -23.66 21.95 -11.98
C LEU A 283 -23.62 21.66 -10.47
N GLY A 284 -23.98 22.65 -9.64
CA GLY A 284 -24.09 22.48 -8.19
C GLY A 284 -25.14 21.44 -7.81
N TRP A 285 -26.28 21.43 -8.50
CA TRP A 285 -27.32 20.43 -8.31
C TRP A 285 -26.85 19.02 -8.70
N GLN A 286 -26.13 18.88 -9.82
CA GLN A 286 -25.58 17.59 -10.23
C GLN A 286 -24.60 17.04 -9.19
N HIS A 287 -23.67 17.87 -8.68
CA HIS A 287 -22.76 17.48 -7.60
C HIS A 287 -23.50 17.04 -6.34
N LEU A 288 -24.51 17.80 -5.92
CA LEU A 288 -25.32 17.46 -4.74
C LEU A 288 -26.07 16.14 -4.95
N ARG A 289 -26.64 15.93 -6.14
CA ARG A 289 -27.38 14.71 -6.50
C ARG A 289 -26.47 13.48 -6.47
N GLU A 290 -25.36 13.50 -7.20
CA GLU A 290 -24.43 12.35 -7.27
C GLU A 290 -23.83 12.07 -5.89
N GLY A 291 -23.44 13.13 -5.14
CA GLY A 291 -22.95 12.99 -3.77
C GLY A 291 -23.98 12.38 -2.81
N SER A 292 -25.26 12.78 -2.93
CA SER A 292 -26.35 12.22 -2.12
C SER A 292 -26.64 10.77 -2.44
N VAL A 293 -26.65 10.40 -3.73
CA VAL A 293 -26.82 9.01 -4.17
C VAL A 293 -25.69 8.12 -3.63
N ASN A 294 -24.45 8.59 -3.72
CA ASN A 294 -23.30 7.83 -3.22
C ASN A 294 -23.28 7.73 -1.69
N ALA A 295 -23.65 8.81 -0.97
CA ALA A 295 -23.82 8.76 0.48
C ALA A 295 -24.93 7.79 0.90
N TRP A 296 -26.07 7.80 0.22
CA TRP A 296 -27.19 6.88 0.48
C TRP A 296 -26.79 5.42 0.25
N ARG A 297 -26.13 5.11 -0.88
CA ARG A 297 -25.61 3.76 -1.16
C ARG A 297 -24.69 3.25 -0.04
N GLN A 298 -23.79 4.10 0.45
CA GLN A 298 -22.90 3.75 1.56
C GLN A 298 -23.65 3.60 2.89
N ALA A 299 -24.71 4.36 3.13
CA ALA A 299 -25.50 4.31 4.36
C ALA A 299 -26.39 3.07 4.46
N VAL A 300 -27.06 2.68 3.36
CA VAL A 300 -27.96 1.51 3.31
C VAL A 300 -27.22 0.19 3.48
N SER A 301 -25.92 0.15 3.15
CA SER A 301 -25.09 -1.01 3.36
C SER A 301 -23.76 -0.62 3.98
N LEU A 302 -23.74 -0.55 5.32
CA LEU A 302 -22.55 -0.26 6.13
C LEU A 302 -21.35 -1.22 5.87
N ASN A 303 -21.55 -2.30 5.10
CA ASN A 303 -20.55 -3.27 4.68
C ASN A 303 -20.22 -3.23 3.18
N GLN A 304 -20.90 -2.43 2.35
CA GLN A 304 -20.49 -2.27 0.96
C GLN A 304 -19.28 -1.34 0.87
N LYS A 305 -18.17 -1.92 0.42
CA LYS A 305 -16.97 -1.22 0.00
C LYS A 305 -17.37 -0.16 -1.07
N GLY A 306 -16.71 1.01 -1.11
CA GLY A 306 -17.10 2.20 -1.91
C GLY A 306 -17.08 2.02 -3.45
N PRO A 307 -17.00 3.11 -4.24
CA PRO A 307 -16.97 3.05 -5.72
C PRO A 307 -16.06 1.97 -6.32
N TYR A 308 -14.91 1.74 -5.70
CA TYR A 308 -13.99 0.68 -6.12
C TYR A 308 -14.63 -0.72 -6.10
N ALA A 309 -15.42 -1.10 -5.09
CA ALA A 309 -16.12 -2.39 -5.11
C ALA A 309 -17.33 -2.42 -6.03
N LEU A 310 -17.99 -1.27 -6.25
CA LEU A 310 -19.05 -1.19 -7.25
C LEU A 310 -18.52 -1.53 -8.64
N SER A 311 -17.27 -1.14 -8.94
CA SER A 311 -16.63 -1.48 -10.20
C SER A 311 -16.45 -3.00 -10.40
N PHE A 312 -15.97 -3.74 -9.39
CA PHE A 312 -15.90 -5.22 -9.44
C PHE A 312 -17.26 -5.87 -9.59
N ARG A 313 -18.27 -5.39 -8.86
CA ARG A 313 -19.64 -5.93 -8.97
C ARG A 313 -20.23 -5.72 -10.35
N GLY A 314 -20.00 -4.54 -10.95
CA GLY A 314 -20.47 -4.26 -12.30
C GLY A 314 -19.72 -5.08 -13.36
N MET A 315 -18.43 -5.35 -13.14
CA MET A 315 -17.66 -6.28 -13.96
C MET A 315 -18.22 -7.69 -13.83
N ASP A 316 -18.26 -8.28 -12.63
CA ASP A 316 -18.74 -9.66 -12.42
C ASP A 316 -20.18 -9.86 -12.91
N ALA A 317 -21.05 -8.87 -12.74
CA ALA A 317 -22.38 -8.88 -13.34
C ALA A 317 -22.34 -8.94 -14.87
N ALA A 318 -21.49 -8.14 -15.52
CA ALA A 318 -21.32 -8.19 -16.97
C ALA A 318 -20.77 -9.54 -17.46
N LEU A 319 -19.92 -10.19 -16.65
CA LEU A 319 -19.31 -11.46 -17.04
C LEU A 319 -20.24 -12.66 -16.84
N TYR A 320 -20.92 -12.72 -15.70
CA TYR A 320 -21.54 -13.95 -15.20
C TYR A 320 -23.06 -13.88 -15.05
N GLN A 321 -23.70 -12.71 -15.20
CA GLN A 321 -25.16 -12.61 -15.05
C GLN A 321 -25.91 -13.51 -16.04
N ASP A 322 -25.39 -13.66 -17.26
CA ASP A 322 -25.96 -14.53 -18.29
C ASP A 322 -24.87 -15.08 -19.22
N MET A 323 -24.37 -16.27 -18.89
CA MET A 323 -23.34 -16.96 -19.69
C MET A 323 -23.87 -17.49 -21.03
N SER A 324 -25.18 -17.42 -21.31
CA SER A 324 -25.71 -17.78 -22.64
C SER A 324 -25.51 -16.69 -23.69
N LYS A 325 -25.31 -15.44 -23.25
CA LYS A 325 -25.00 -14.31 -24.14
C LYS A 325 -23.55 -14.33 -24.58
N ALA A 326 -23.27 -13.67 -25.69
CA ALA A 326 -21.90 -13.39 -26.11
C ALA A 326 -21.13 -12.69 -24.99
N GLN A 327 -19.82 -12.94 -24.95
CA GLN A 327 -18.92 -12.29 -24.01
C GLN A 327 -19.03 -10.76 -24.12
N ASP A 328 -19.06 -10.07 -22.98
CA ASP A 328 -19.06 -8.61 -22.96
C ASP A 328 -17.75 -8.07 -23.53
N ALA A 329 -17.84 -7.33 -24.63
CA ALA A 329 -16.69 -6.82 -25.38
C ALA A 329 -15.76 -5.93 -24.53
N ARG A 330 -16.27 -5.27 -23.48
CA ARG A 330 -15.46 -4.44 -22.57
C ARG A 330 -14.31 -5.21 -21.94
N PHE A 331 -14.58 -6.47 -21.62
CA PHE A 331 -13.70 -7.32 -20.84
C PHE A 331 -13.15 -8.48 -21.67
N SER A 332 -13.34 -8.50 -23.00
CA SER A 332 -12.91 -9.64 -23.81
C SER A 332 -11.39 -9.73 -23.97
N GLY A 333 -10.90 -10.90 -24.37
CA GLY A 333 -9.48 -11.09 -24.65
C GLY A 333 -9.00 -10.22 -25.82
N GLU A 334 -9.83 -9.94 -26.82
CA GLU A 334 -9.53 -9.01 -27.92
C GLU A 334 -9.36 -7.57 -27.43
N SER A 335 -10.24 -7.12 -26.52
CA SER A 335 -10.09 -5.82 -25.86
C SER A 335 -8.78 -5.77 -25.07
N ALA A 336 -8.46 -6.85 -24.34
CA ALA A 336 -7.23 -6.98 -23.58
C ALA A 336 -5.97 -6.87 -24.47
N VAL A 337 -5.96 -7.55 -25.62
CA VAL A 337 -4.89 -7.46 -26.61
C VAL A 337 -4.74 -6.03 -27.12
N THR A 338 -5.86 -5.36 -27.44
CA THR A 338 -5.84 -3.97 -27.95
C THR A 338 -5.28 -3.00 -26.91
N VAL A 339 -5.70 -3.15 -25.64
CA VAL A 339 -5.19 -2.37 -24.51
C VAL A 339 -3.69 -2.55 -24.33
N MET A 340 -3.22 -3.80 -24.32
CA MET A 340 -1.81 -4.09 -24.13
C MET A 340 -0.96 -3.67 -25.32
N GLN A 341 -1.46 -3.80 -26.56
CA GLN A 341 -0.77 -3.33 -27.75
C GLN A 341 -0.56 -1.81 -27.70
N ALA A 342 -1.59 -1.05 -27.35
CA ALA A 342 -1.47 0.40 -27.21
C ALA A 342 -0.50 0.82 -26.09
N LEU A 343 -0.33 0.01 -25.05
CA LEU A 343 0.68 0.25 -24.02
C LEU A 343 2.10 -0.10 -24.50
N ASP A 344 2.26 -1.20 -25.24
CA ASP A 344 3.53 -1.56 -25.87
C ASP A 344 3.98 -0.48 -26.87
N ASP A 345 3.05 0.06 -27.67
CA ASP A 345 3.30 1.16 -28.60
C ASP A 345 3.73 2.43 -27.85
N ALA A 346 3.09 2.75 -26.72
CA ALA A 346 3.50 3.88 -25.89
C ALA A 346 4.88 3.66 -25.25
N LEU A 347 5.18 2.45 -24.76
CA LEU A 347 6.49 2.11 -24.21
C LEU A 347 7.59 2.19 -25.28
N ALA A 348 7.30 1.80 -26.52
CA ALA A 348 8.24 1.88 -27.63
C ALA A 348 8.63 3.32 -28.02
N LEU A 349 7.79 4.31 -27.68
CA LEU A 349 8.06 5.73 -27.89
C LEU A 349 8.85 6.38 -26.74
N LEU A 350 9.01 5.70 -25.60
CA LEU A 350 9.81 6.23 -24.49
C LEU A 350 11.31 6.06 -24.75
N PRO A 351 12.16 7.00 -24.31
CA PRO A 351 13.60 6.85 -24.43
C PRO A 351 14.09 5.60 -23.68
N PRO A 352 14.95 4.74 -24.27
CA PRO A 352 15.41 3.49 -23.65
C PRO A 352 16.03 3.67 -22.26
N GLU A 353 16.74 4.78 -22.04
CA GLU A 353 17.34 5.15 -20.75
C GLU A 353 16.31 5.36 -19.65
N THR A 354 15.07 5.72 -19.99
CA THR A 354 13.97 5.89 -19.02
C THR A 354 13.41 4.55 -18.56
N LEU A 355 13.54 3.52 -19.40
CA LEU A 355 13.08 2.15 -19.13
C LEU A 355 14.21 1.24 -18.63
N ALA A 356 15.46 1.73 -18.67
CA ALA A 356 16.61 1.00 -18.18
C ALA A 356 16.53 0.79 -16.65
N VAL A 357 16.74 -0.46 -16.23
CA VAL A 357 17.01 -0.78 -14.83
C VAL A 357 18.51 -0.70 -14.62
N LYS A 358 18.98 0.01 -13.58
CA LYS A 358 20.40 -0.11 -13.22
C LYS A 358 20.70 -1.56 -12.85
N ALA A 359 21.72 -2.13 -13.50
CA ALA A 359 22.19 -3.47 -13.16
C ALA A 359 22.43 -3.56 -11.64
N PRO A 360 21.93 -4.61 -10.97
CA PRO A 360 22.23 -4.78 -9.56
C PRO A 360 23.74 -4.80 -9.36
N ALA A 361 24.22 -4.23 -8.26
CA ALA A 361 25.62 -4.36 -7.87
C ALA A 361 26.00 -5.85 -7.92
N VAL A 362 26.99 -6.19 -8.76
CA VAL A 362 27.51 -7.55 -8.81
C VAL A 362 28.27 -7.78 -7.54
N GLN A 363 27.83 -8.73 -6.72
CA GLN A 363 28.52 -9.10 -5.50
C GLN A 363 29.88 -9.73 -5.87
N THR A 364 30.96 -8.96 -5.70
CA THR A 364 32.32 -9.41 -6.08
C THR A 364 33.06 -10.14 -4.96
N ARG A 365 32.50 -10.09 -3.74
CA ARG A 365 33.04 -10.68 -2.51
C ARG A 365 32.02 -11.64 -1.89
N GLN A 366 32.48 -12.71 -1.26
CA GLN A 366 31.66 -13.47 -0.31
C GLN A 366 31.78 -12.81 1.09
N PRO A 367 30.73 -12.12 1.58
CA PRO A 367 30.76 -11.50 2.89
C PRO A 367 30.78 -12.58 3.99
N LYS A 368 31.36 -12.23 5.13
CA LYS A 368 31.36 -13.03 6.37
C LYS A 368 30.62 -12.24 7.44
N PRO A 369 29.28 -12.16 7.35
CA PRO A 369 28.52 -11.26 8.17
C PRO A 369 28.63 -11.59 9.65
N THR A 370 28.80 -10.56 10.47
CA THR A 370 28.73 -10.64 11.94
C THR A 370 27.51 -9.90 12.48
N ALA A 371 26.84 -9.10 11.65
CA ALA A 371 25.59 -8.44 11.98
C ALA A 371 24.46 -8.95 11.07
N MET A 372 23.27 -9.18 11.65
CA MET A 372 22.06 -9.49 10.91
C MET A 372 21.01 -8.40 11.10
N VAL A 373 20.33 -7.99 10.03
CA VAL A 373 19.22 -7.03 10.08
C VAL A 373 17.93 -7.69 9.56
N ILE A 374 16.99 -7.94 10.46
CA ILE A 374 15.64 -8.41 10.13
C ILE A 374 14.78 -7.18 9.87
N GLY A 375 14.19 -7.09 8.67
CA GLY A 375 13.51 -5.88 8.22
C GLY A 375 14.45 -4.84 7.59
N GLY A 376 15.64 -5.27 7.14
CA GLY A 376 16.62 -4.42 6.43
C GLY A 376 16.11 -3.78 5.14
N THR A 377 14.96 -4.23 4.62
CA THR A 377 14.28 -3.65 3.46
C THR A 377 13.37 -2.47 3.78
N GLY A 378 13.09 -2.21 5.05
CA GLY A 378 12.27 -1.08 5.49
C GLY A 378 13.06 0.21 5.63
N PHE A 379 12.34 1.30 5.91
CA PHE A 379 12.88 2.65 6.09
C PHE A 379 14.09 2.68 7.05
N ILE A 380 13.90 2.35 8.34
CA ILE A 380 14.98 2.35 9.36
C ILE A 380 16.03 1.26 9.06
N GLY A 381 15.60 0.06 8.68
CA GLY A 381 16.49 -1.08 8.45
C GLY A 381 17.53 -0.83 7.35
N ARG A 382 17.17 -0.06 6.33
CA ARG A 382 18.10 0.32 5.25
C ARG A 382 19.15 1.33 5.72
N ALA A 383 18.75 2.35 6.46
CA ALA A 383 19.70 3.31 7.05
C ALA A 383 20.68 2.60 7.99
N LEU A 384 20.18 1.68 8.82
CA LEU A 384 21.02 0.83 9.68
C LEU A 384 21.99 -0.04 8.88
N THR A 385 21.51 -0.72 7.84
CA THR A 385 22.36 -1.59 7.00
C THR A 385 23.50 -0.78 6.37
N ARG A 386 23.20 0.40 5.83
CA ARG A 386 24.20 1.31 5.25
C ARG A 386 25.21 1.79 6.28
N ARG A 387 24.73 2.15 7.47
CA ARG A 387 25.60 2.56 8.58
C ARG A 387 26.55 1.43 8.99
N LEU A 388 26.04 0.21 9.19
CA LEU A 388 26.87 -0.95 9.55
C LEU A 388 27.96 -1.22 8.50
N VAL A 389 27.62 -1.13 7.21
CA VAL A 389 28.61 -1.27 6.14
C VAL A 389 29.63 -0.13 6.14
N ALA A 390 29.20 1.11 6.35
CA ALA A 390 30.10 2.27 6.45
C ALA A 390 31.08 2.12 7.63
N ASP A 391 30.65 1.46 8.71
CA ASP A 391 31.48 1.11 9.87
C ASP A 391 32.38 -0.13 9.61
N GLY A 392 32.31 -0.72 8.41
CA GLY A 392 33.17 -1.82 7.95
C GLY A 392 32.64 -3.22 8.24
N HIS A 393 31.38 -3.37 8.66
CA HIS A 393 30.78 -4.67 8.94
C HIS A 393 30.23 -5.35 7.68
N ASP A 394 30.42 -6.65 7.59
CA ASP A 394 29.63 -7.49 6.69
C ASP A 394 28.26 -7.76 7.34
N VAL A 395 27.17 -7.64 6.55
CA VAL A 395 25.79 -7.64 7.06
C VAL A 395 24.94 -8.71 6.36
N ARG A 396 24.19 -9.48 7.13
CA ARG A 396 23.16 -10.40 6.64
C ARG A 396 21.78 -9.75 6.75
N VAL A 397 21.08 -9.54 5.64
CA VAL A 397 19.70 -9.03 5.64
C VAL A 397 18.73 -10.18 5.46
N LEU A 398 17.83 -10.36 6.44
CA LEU A 398 16.76 -11.36 6.33
C LEU A 398 15.52 -10.73 5.67
N SER A 399 15.08 -11.32 4.56
CA SER A 399 13.92 -10.88 3.78
C SER A 399 13.05 -12.07 3.36
N ARG A 400 11.78 -11.84 3.00
CA ARG A 400 10.82 -12.89 2.63
C ARG A 400 11.00 -13.43 1.19
N GLY A 401 11.79 -12.76 0.35
CA GLY A 401 12.02 -13.15 -1.06
C GLY A 401 13.38 -13.82 -1.27
N ARG A 402 13.43 -14.87 -2.11
CA ARG A 402 14.67 -15.53 -2.57
C ARG A 402 15.46 -14.73 -3.61
N SER A 403 14.83 -13.77 -4.28
CA SER A 403 15.48 -12.83 -5.20
C SER A 403 15.92 -11.57 -4.44
N GLY A 404 17.14 -11.57 -3.91
CA GLY A 404 17.91 -10.33 -3.72
C GLY A 404 18.61 -9.95 -5.04
N PRO A 405 19.11 -8.71 -5.20
CA PRO A 405 19.36 -7.74 -4.13
C PRO A 405 18.63 -6.40 -4.34
N PHE A 406 18.77 -5.52 -3.34
CA PHE A 406 18.66 -4.09 -3.59
C PHE A 406 19.79 -3.71 -4.57
N PRO A 407 19.54 -2.95 -5.62
CA PRO A 407 20.59 -2.59 -6.57
C PRO A 407 21.77 -1.83 -5.94
N ASP A 408 21.58 -1.21 -4.75
CA ASP A 408 22.63 -0.53 -3.94
C ASP A 408 23.28 -1.36 -2.84
N LEU A 409 23.03 -2.68 -2.72
CA LEU A 409 23.71 -3.43 -1.66
C LEU A 409 25.23 -3.41 -1.88
N PRO A 410 26.01 -2.88 -0.91
CA PRO A 410 27.46 -3.01 -0.97
C PRO A 410 27.89 -4.48 -0.96
N ASP A 411 29.08 -4.78 -1.46
CA ASP A 411 29.67 -6.14 -1.50
C ASP A 411 29.72 -6.82 -0.11
N GLN A 412 29.65 -6.03 0.96
CA GLN A 412 29.59 -6.46 2.35
C GLN A 412 28.23 -7.07 2.77
N VAL A 413 27.17 -6.93 1.97
CA VAL A 413 25.82 -7.36 2.34
C VAL A 413 25.40 -8.63 1.61
N GLU A 414 24.89 -9.60 2.35
CA GLU A 414 24.18 -10.76 1.79
C GLU A 414 22.71 -10.78 2.22
N THR A 415 21.86 -11.41 1.40
CA THR A 415 20.43 -11.57 1.71
C THR A 415 20.07 -13.04 1.90
N VAL A 416 19.31 -13.34 2.94
CA VAL A 416 18.84 -14.70 3.24
C VAL A 416 17.32 -14.72 3.31
N GLY A 417 16.72 -15.70 2.64
CA GLY A 417 15.28 -15.91 2.56
C GLY A 417 14.78 -16.95 3.55
N VAL A 418 14.27 -16.53 4.72
CA VAL A 418 13.76 -17.43 5.77
C VAL A 418 12.40 -16.94 6.28
N SER A 419 11.48 -17.88 6.51
CA SER A 419 10.18 -17.57 7.14
C SER A 419 10.37 -17.20 8.60
N LEU A 420 9.74 -16.11 9.05
CA LEU A 420 9.77 -15.71 10.45
C LEU A 420 8.98 -16.66 11.39
N HIS A 421 8.27 -17.64 10.82
CA HIS A 421 7.60 -18.71 11.55
C HIS A 421 8.48 -19.97 11.71
N ASP A 422 9.61 -20.04 10.99
CA ASP A 422 10.54 -21.16 11.00
C ASP A 422 11.68 -20.92 11.99
N LEU A 423 11.60 -21.56 13.17
CA LEU A 423 12.60 -21.39 14.23
C LEU A 423 13.96 -21.97 13.84
N ASP A 424 13.97 -23.12 13.17
CA ASP A 424 15.22 -23.80 12.84
C ASP A 424 15.92 -23.10 11.67
N GLY A 425 15.18 -22.68 10.63
CA GLY A 425 15.71 -21.85 9.57
C GLY A 425 16.24 -20.49 10.08
N LEU A 426 15.57 -19.87 11.07
CA LEU A 426 16.08 -18.66 11.72
C LEU A 426 17.38 -18.92 12.48
N THR A 427 17.46 -20.04 13.20
CA THR A 427 18.65 -20.42 13.97
C THR A 427 19.84 -20.69 13.04
N GLU A 428 19.61 -21.39 11.94
CA GLU A 428 20.62 -21.66 10.92
C GLU A 428 21.12 -20.35 10.29
N ALA A 429 20.20 -19.46 9.92
CA ALA A 429 20.54 -18.16 9.37
C ALA A 429 21.29 -17.26 10.37
N MET A 430 21.22 -17.50 11.67
CA MET A 430 21.94 -16.76 12.70
C MET A 430 23.32 -17.36 13.05
N GLN A 431 23.72 -18.48 12.46
CA GLN A 431 25.04 -19.06 12.71
C GLN A 431 26.16 -18.10 12.27
N GLY A 432 27.11 -17.87 13.17
CA GLY A 432 28.23 -16.93 12.98
C GLY A 432 27.88 -15.45 13.16
N ILE A 433 26.63 -15.12 13.50
CA ILE A 433 26.19 -13.74 13.73
C ILE A 433 26.42 -13.35 15.20
N ASP A 434 27.12 -12.24 15.41
CA ASP A 434 27.33 -11.66 16.74
C ASP A 434 26.15 -10.80 17.19
N VAL A 435 25.55 -10.04 16.27
CA VAL A 435 24.48 -9.07 16.58
C VAL A 435 23.30 -9.24 15.64
N VAL A 436 22.10 -9.37 16.20
CA VAL A 436 20.84 -9.35 15.44
C VAL A 436 20.07 -8.08 15.75
N PHE A 437 19.66 -7.35 14.72
CA PHE A 437 18.74 -6.22 14.80
C PHE A 437 17.37 -6.64 14.30
N ASN A 438 16.35 -6.58 15.16
CA ASN A 438 14.98 -6.88 14.80
C ASN A 438 14.17 -5.60 14.61
N LEU A 439 13.92 -5.24 13.35
CA LEU A 439 13.06 -4.13 12.92
C LEU A 439 11.78 -4.63 12.23
N ALA A 440 11.42 -5.89 12.41
CA ALA A 440 10.21 -6.45 11.82
C ALA A 440 8.95 -5.76 12.37
N LYS A 441 8.00 -5.50 11.46
CA LYS A 441 6.66 -5.05 11.80
C LYS A 441 5.63 -5.97 11.17
N SER A 442 4.55 -6.22 11.89
CA SER A 442 3.34 -6.81 11.34
C SER A 442 2.28 -5.73 11.10
N MET A 443 1.30 -6.04 10.24
CA MET A 443 0.16 -5.16 9.90
C MET A 443 -1.16 -5.84 10.25
N ASP A 444 -1.20 -6.51 11.41
CA ASP A 444 -2.35 -7.27 11.88
C ASP A 444 -3.55 -6.37 12.18
N LYS A 445 -4.74 -6.93 12.01
CA LYS A 445 -6.01 -6.20 12.25
C LYS A 445 -6.69 -6.67 13.54
N THR A 446 -6.30 -7.82 14.05
CA THR A 446 -6.86 -8.43 15.26
C THR A 446 -5.76 -8.74 16.28
N TRP A 447 -6.16 -8.86 17.55
CA TRP A 447 -5.24 -9.23 18.62
C TRP A 447 -4.71 -10.67 18.47
N SER A 448 -5.56 -11.60 18.04
CA SER A 448 -5.16 -13.00 17.81
C SER A 448 -4.10 -13.12 16.72
N GLU A 449 -4.26 -12.40 15.60
CA GLU A 449 -3.23 -12.34 14.55
C GLU A 449 -1.95 -11.71 15.09
N ALA A 450 -2.04 -10.60 15.83
CA ALA A 450 -0.88 -9.93 16.42
C ALA A 450 -0.07 -10.82 17.39
N LEU A 451 -0.76 -11.68 18.15
CA LEU A 451 -0.09 -12.67 19.00
C LEU A 451 0.74 -13.67 18.20
N ILE A 452 0.29 -14.05 17.00
CA ILE A 452 0.96 -15.03 16.15
C ILE A 452 2.07 -14.35 15.32
N ASN A 453 1.73 -13.24 14.65
CA ASN A 453 2.52 -12.63 13.60
C ASN A 453 3.49 -11.54 14.07
N ASP A 454 3.24 -10.90 15.23
CA ASP A 454 4.19 -9.93 15.83
C ASP A 454 4.83 -10.51 17.09
N VAL A 455 4.04 -10.84 18.12
CA VAL A 455 4.56 -11.34 19.41
C VAL A 455 5.24 -12.70 19.26
N GLY A 456 4.59 -13.63 18.58
CA GLY A 456 5.13 -14.97 18.32
C GLY A 456 6.40 -14.92 17.47
N VAL A 457 6.45 -14.04 16.48
CA VAL A 457 7.65 -13.81 15.64
C VAL A 457 8.79 -13.22 16.46
N ALA A 458 8.54 -12.16 17.23
CA ALA A 458 9.57 -11.53 18.07
C ALA A 458 10.17 -12.54 19.07
N THR A 459 9.31 -13.30 19.74
CA THR A 459 9.73 -14.34 20.70
C THR A 459 10.55 -15.44 20.02
N ARG A 460 10.13 -15.90 18.83
CA ARG A 460 10.86 -16.92 18.06
C ARG A 460 12.23 -16.42 17.61
N ILE A 461 12.36 -15.16 17.18
CA ILE A 461 13.65 -14.53 16.88
C ILE A 461 14.54 -14.52 18.13
N GLY A 462 14.00 -14.17 19.30
CA GLY A 462 14.73 -14.23 20.57
C GLY A 462 15.23 -15.65 20.88
N MET A 463 14.38 -16.66 20.73
CA MET A 463 14.76 -18.06 20.91
C MET A 463 15.82 -18.54 19.90
N ALA A 464 15.74 -18.09 18.64
CA ALA A 464 16.75 -18.38 17.62
C ALA A 464 18.10 -17.74 17.96
N CYS A 465 18.10 -16.48 18.44
CA CYS A 465 19.32 -15.79 18.88
C CYS A 465 20.01 -16.56 20.00
N GLU A 466 19.25 -17.01 21.00
CA GLU A 466 19.78 -17.82 22.10
C GLU A 466 20.36 -19.15 21.59
N LYS A 467 19.62 -19.88 20.75
CA LYS A 467 20.05 -21.18 20.20
C LYS A 467 21.29 -21.07 19.31
N ALA A 468 21.44 -19.96 18.58
CA ALA A 468 22.58 -19.70 17.71
C ALA A 468 23.78 -19.07 18.44
N GLY A 469 23.65 -18.68 19.70
CA GLY A 469 24.73 -18.06 20.47
C GLY A 469 25.00 -16.60 20.10
N VAL A 470 23.99 -15.87 19.61
CA VAL A 470 24.10 -14.44 19.27
C VAL A 470 24.45 -13.63 20.52
N LYS A 471 25.48 -12.79 20.42
CA LYS A 471 26.01 -11.99 21.55
C LYS A 471 25.14 -10.78 21.88
N ARG A 472 24.31 -10.33 20.94
CA ARG A 472 23.34 -9.26 21.17
C ARG A 472 22.11 -9.34 20.26
N LEU A 473 20.93 -9.29 20.84
CA LEU A 473 19.69 -8.95 20.14
C LEU A 473 19.32 -7.49 20.45
N VAL A 474 19.25 -6.64 19.42
CA VAL A 474 18.66 -5.30 19.51
C VAL A 474 17.24 -5.36 18.95
N TYR A 475 16.24 -5.25 19.81
CA TYR A 475 14.83 -5.26 19.43
C TYR A 475 14.30 -3.83 19.28
N THR A 476 13.59 -3.55 18.19
CA THR A 476 12.95 -2.25 17.97
C THR A 476 11.51 -2.28 18.45
N GLY A 477 11.29 -1.71 19.64
CA GLY A 477 9.99 -1.36 20.21
C GLY A 477 9.45 -0.03 19.68
N THR A 478 8.66 0.67 20.50
CA THR A 478 8.06 1.96 20.10
C THR A 478 7.69 2.81 21.31
N ILE A 479 7.84 4.13 21.19
CA ILE A 479 7.32 5.07 22.21
C ILE A 479 5.78 5.07 22.27
N ALA A 480 5.08 4.56 21.25
CA ALA A 480 3.62 4.54 21.24
C ALA A 480 3.01 3.64 22.34
N SER A 481 3.82 2.76 22.94
CA SER A 481 3.45 1.89 24.06
C SER A 481 3.28 2.63 25.39
N TYR A 482 3.91 3.79 25.57
CA TYR A 482 3.74 4.62 26.78
C TYR A 482 2.35 5.27 26.86
N ASP A 483 1.85 5.44 28.08
CA ASP A 483 0.75 6.39 28.32
C ASP A 483 1.32 7.83 28.31
N MET A 484 0.99 8.59 27.28
CA MET A 484 1.44 9.97 27.08
C MET A 484 0.30 10.97 27.31
N SER A 485 -0.70 10.60 28.12
CA SER A 485 -1.92 11.39 28.32
C SER A 485 -1.83 12.46 29.40
N ASP A 486 -0.79 12.44 30.24
CA ASP A 486 -0.57 13.35 31.36
C ASP A 486 0.65 14.26 31.10
N GLY A 487 0.38 15.54 30.79
CA GLY A 487 1.44 16.51 30.51
C GLY A 487 2.25 16.97 31.71
N SER A 488 1.88 16.57 32.93
CA SER A 488 2.69 16.83 34.12
C SER A 488 3.83 15.82 34.30
N GLN A 489 3.81 14.72 33.55
CA GLN A 489 4.80 13.66 33.64
C GLN A 489 5.73 13.69 32.43
N THR A 490 7.04 13.62 32.69
CA THR A 490 8.04 13.42 31.65
C THR A 490 8.28 11.92 31.51
N ILE A 491 8.18 11.41 30.28
CA ILE A 491 8.46 10.01 29.98
C ILE A 491 9.98 9.79 29.95
N THR A 492 10.42 8.81 30.71
CA THR A 492 11.79 8.29 30.71
C THR A 492 11.76 6.79 30.45
N GLU A 493 12.92 6.16 30.38
CA GLU A 493 13.02 4.70 30.28
C GLU A 493 12.52 3.96 31.52
N ASP A 494 12.47 4.63 32.68
CA ASP A 494 11.93 4.09 33.94
C ASP A 494 10.40 4.17 34.00
N THR A 495 9.76 4.93 33.11
CA THR A 495 8.31 4.93 32.99
C THR A 495 7.83 3.55 32.54
N THR A 496 6.94 2.92 33.31
CA THR A 496 6.42 1.59 32.99
C THR A 496 5.24 1.66 32.02
N PHE A 497 5.01 0.58 31.28
CA PHE A 497 3.76 0.40 30.55
C PHE A 497 2.62 0.00 31.50
N PRO A 498 1.37 0.37 31.21
CA PRO A 498 0.23 -0.10 31.99
C PRO A 498 0.12 -1.64 31.99
N ASP A 499 -0.26 -2.24 33.13
CA ASP A 499 -0.47 -3.69 33.23
C ASP A 499 -1.61 -4.17 32.32
N ASP A 500 -2.68 -3.38 32.21
CA ASP A 500 -3.78 -3.60 31.25
C ASP A 500 -3.66 -2.62 30.08
N MET A 501 -3.28 -3.14 28.91
CA MET A 501 -3.22 -2.39 27.66
C MET A 501 -4.36 -2.74 26.70
N THR A 502 -5.46 -3.36 27.17
CA THR A 502 -6.57 -3.79 26.30
C THR A 502 -7.36 -2.63 25.68
N ASP A 503 -7.20 -1.43 26.23
CA ASP A 503 -7.81 -0.19 25.77
C ASP A 503 -6.87 0.67 24.90
N ARG A 504 -5.62 0.22 24.73
CA ARG A 504 -4.61 0.80 23.85
C ARG A 504 -4.80 0.30 22.42
N ASN A 505 -4.35 1.11 21.46
CA ASN A 505 -4.31 0.69 20.07
C ASN A 505 -3.46 -0.57 19.85
N LEU A 506 -3.82 -1.38 18.86
CA LEU A 506 -3.26 -2.70 18.62
C LEU A 506 -1.73 -2.69 18.44
N TYR A 507 -1.19 -1.69 17.74
CA TYR A 507 0.26 -1.55 17.52
C TYR A 507 1.02 -1.29 18.83
N ALA A 508 0.56 -0.32 19.62
CA ALA A 508 1.17 -0.03 20.92
C ALA A 508 1.12 -1.23 21.87
N ARG A 509 -0.03 -1.94 21.91
CA ARG A 509 -0.24 -3.12 22.75
C ARG A 509 0.65 -4.29 22.33
N SER A 510 0.72 -4.59 21.02
CA SER A 510 1.53 -5.69 20.51
C SER A 510 3.02 -5.46 20.75
N LYS A 511 3.54 -4.24 20.49
CA LYS A 511 4.95 -3.93 20.76
C LYS A 511 5.33 -4.00 22.24
N ALA A 512 4.46 -3.55 23.14
CA ALA A 512 4.68 -3.71 24.58
C ALA A 512 4.72 -5.19 25.00
N GLU A 513 3.82 -6.01 24.44
CA GLU A 513 3.79 -7.45 24.71
C GLU A 513 5.04 -8.16 24.17
N CYS A 514 5.54 -7.78 22.98
CA CYS A 514 6.82 -8.26 22.47
C CYS A 514 7.98 -7.95 23.42
N GLU A 515 8.07 -6.71 23.91
CA GLU A 515 9.10 -6.31 24.88
C GLU A 515 9.00 -7.13 26.16
N ARG A 516 7.78 -7.34 26.67
CA ARG A 516 7.54 -8.15 27.88
C ARG A 516 8.03 -9.59 27.71
N GLN A 517 7.73 -10.23 26.58
CA GLN A 517 8.14 -11.61 26.29
C GLN A 517 9.66 -11.73 26.06
N LEU A 518 10.27 -10.77 25.38
CA LEU A 518 11.73 -10.75 25.17
C LEU A 518 12.48 -10.49 26.47
N MET A 519 12.00 -9.56 27.31
CA MET A 519 12.58 -9.32 28.64
C MET A 519 12.42 -10.53 29.57
N LYS A 520 11.35 -11.31 29.39
CA LYS A 520 11.20 -12.60 30.07
C LYS A 520 12.28 -13.59 29.62
N LEU A 521 12.53 -13.72 28.32
CA LEU A 521 13.63 -14.55 27.79
C LEU A 521 15.00 -14.08 28.31
N HIS A 522 15.23 -12.77 28.40
CA HIS A 522 16.46 -12.22 28.98
C HIS A 522 16.65 -12.68 30.43
N ARG A 523 15.64 -12.50 31.29
CA ARG A 523 15.73 -12.85 32.72
C ARG A 523 15.81 -14.36 32.98
N GLU A 524 15.05 -15.15 32.24
CA GLU A 524 14.90 -16.59 32.52
C GLU A 524 15.91 -17.46 31.76
N ARG A 525 16.38 -17.00 30.59
CA ARG A 525 17.23 -17.79 29.69
C ARG A 525 18.52 -17.08 29.28
N GLY A 526 18.78 -15.88 29.80
CA GLY A 526 20.03 -15.16 29.58
C GLY A 526 20.21 -14.56 28.18
N LEU A 527 19.12 -14.41 27.40
CA LEU A 527 19.17 -13.75 26.08
C LEU A 527 19.80 -12.35 26.21
N PRO A 528 20.93 -12.04 25.55
CA PRO A 528 21.54 -10.71 25.64
C PRO A 528 20.74 -9.69 24.83
N LEU A 529 19.73 -9.09 25.47
CA LEU A 529 18.75 -8.23 24.84
C LEU A 529 19.03 -6.75 25.11
N THR A 530 18.80 -5.89 24.13
CA THR A 530 18.65 -4.44 24.31
C THR A 530 17.42 -3.97 23.53
N ILE A 531 16.62 -3.06 24.09
CA ILE A 531 15.39 -2.56 23.46
C ILE A 531 15.54 -1.10 23.05
N ALA A 532 15.30 -0.80 21.77
CA ALA A 532 15.20 0.56 21.25
C ALA A 532 13.73 0.97 21.12
N ARG A 533 13.36 2.17 21.58
CA ARG A 533 12.03 2.77 21.42
C ARG A 533 12.16 4.06 20.61
N PRO A 534 12.15 4.00 19.26
CA PRO A 534 12.27 5.19 18.43
C PRO A 534 11.05 6.11 18.55
N GLY A 535 11.29 7.41 18.41
CA GLY A 535 10.27 8.45 18.32
C GLY A 535 9.55 8.53 16.97
N ILE A 536 9.14 9.72 16.58
CA ILE A 536 8.62 10.02 15.24
C ILE A 536 9.83 10.15 14.29
N VAL A 537 10.13 9.06 13.59
CA VAL A 537 11.30 9.00 12.70
C VAL A 537 11.02 9.74 11.39
N VAL A 538 11.85 10.73 11.07
CA VAL A 538 11.79 11.53 9.84
C VAL A 538 13.16 11.59 9.16
N GLY A 539 13.20 11.98 7.89
CA GLY A 539 14.44 12.08 7.12
C GLY A 539 14.32 11.52 5.70
N HIS A 540 15.45 11.43 5.01
CA HIS A 540 15.52 11.01 3.61
C HIS A 540 14.93 9.63 3.35
N GLY A 541 13.96 9.54 2.43
CA GLY A 541 13.22 8.32 2.10
C GLY A 541 12.04 8.02 3.05
N GLY A 542 11.74 8.93 3.98
CA GLY A 542 10.60 8.83 4.89
C GLY A 542 9.30 9.31 4.24
N PRO A 543 8.14 8.76 4.62
CA PRO A 543 6.87 9.24 4.09
C PRO A 543 6.51 10.62 4.67
N LEU A 544 5.93 11.52 3.86
CA LEU A 544 5.28 12.75 4.35
C LEU A 544 4.20 12.42 5.40
N GLN A 545 3.45 11.36 5.15
CA GLN A 545 2.31 10.96 5.95
C GLN A 545 2.72 10.08 7.14
N HIS A 546 3.01 10.69 8.29
CA HIS A 546 3.30 9.97 9.52
C HIS A 546 2.10 9.99 10.49
N TRP A 547 1.64 8.81 10.94
CA TRP A 547 0.48 8.68 11.82
C TRP A 547 0.72 9.24 13.23
N GLY A 548 1.97 9.32 13.67
CA GLY A 548 2.34 9.94 14.96
C GLY A 548 2.05 11.45 15.02
N ILE A 549 1.85 12.11 13.87
CA ILE A 549 1.59 13.57 13.78
C ILE A 549 0.08 13.84 13.64
N GLY A 550 -0.61 13.06 12.81
CA GLY A 550 -2.03 13.27 12.54
C GLY A 550 -2.66 12.27 11.58
N ARG A 551 -3.96 12.43 11.36
CA ARG A 551 -4.75 11.72 10.35
C ARG A 551 -4.74 12.49 9.03
N TRP A 552 -4.11 11.92 8.02
CA TRP A 552 -3.97 12.50 6.69
C TRP A 552 -5.19 12.25 5.80
N HIS A 553 -5.45 13.17 4.88
CA HIS A 553 -6.52 13.11 3.88
C HIS A 553 -5.91 13.54 2.53
N GLY A 554 -5.28 12.59 1.85
CA GLY A 554 -4.39 12.88 0.72
C GLY A 554 -3.12 13.62 1.15
N ALA A 555 -2.36 14.13 0.18
CA ALA A 555 -1.12 14.88 0.41
C ALA A 555 -1.37 16.29 0.99
N GLY A 556 -2.52 16.90 0.68
CA GLY A 556 -2.78 18.32 0.94
C GLY A 556 -3.44 18.66 2.29
N ALA A 557 -3.88 17.67 3.07
CA ALA A 557 -4.62 17.93 4.30
C ALA A 557 -4.33 16.94 5.43
N VAL A 558 -4.26 17.47 6.65
CA VAL A 558 -4.00 16.70 7.85
C VAL A 558 -4.87 17.21 9.01
N ARG A 559 -5.43 16.26 9.76
CA ARG A 559 -6.03 16.52 11.06
C ARG A 559 -5.08 16.03 12.14
N ILE A 560 -4.38 16.96 12.78
CA ILE A 560 -3.40 16.65 13.83
C ILE A 560 -4.10 16.19 15.11
N TRP A 561 -3.37 15.49 15.96
CA TRP A 561 -3.89 15.02 17.23
C TRP A 561 -3.97 16.17 18.24
N GLY A 562 -5.18 16.52 18.67
CA GLY A 562 -5.38 17.61 19.63
C GLY A 562 -5.11 19.00 19.02
N PRO A 563 -4.68 19.97 19.85
CA PRO A 563 -4.41 21.33 19.40
C PRO A 563 -3.16 21.42 18.50
N GLY A 564 -2.17 20.53 18.72
CA GLY A 564 -0.95 20.43 17.93
C GLY A 564 0.24 21.26 18.41
N ASP A 565 0.14 21.82 19.61
CA ASP A 565 1.14 22.73 20.19
C ASP A 565 2.19 22.01 21.04
N ASN A 566 1.90 20.77 21.46
CA ASN A 566 2.86 19.95 22.19
C ASN A 566 4.08 19.63 21.30
N ILE A 567 5.26 19.65 21.91
CA ILE A 567 6.49 19.24 21.24
C ILE A 567 6.40 17.75 20.93
N LEU A 568 6.71 17.39 19.69
CA LEU A 568 6.69 16.02 19.25
C LEU A 568 8.09 15.40 19.40
N PRO A 569 8.18 14.11 19.76
CA PRO A 569 9.45 13.40 19.92
C PRO A 569 10.02 12.99 18.54
N PHE A 570 10.35 13.97 17.70
CA PHE A 570 10.97 13.74 16.42
C PHE A 570 12.40 13.21 16.57
N VAL A 571 12.84 12.39 15.62
CA VAL A 571 14.22 11.91 15.53
C VAL A 571 14.57 11.68 14.07
N LEU A 572 15.81 12.03 13.67
CA LEU A 572 16.26 11.73 12.31
C LEU A 572 16.54 10.25 12.16
N ILE A 573 16.26 9.70 10.98
CA ILE A 573 16.52 8.29 10.68
C ILE A 573 17.99 7.91 10.90
N ASP A 574 18.93 8.78 10.54
CA ASP A 574 20.35 8.53 10.72
C ASP A 574 20.74 8.50 12.20
N ASP A 575 20.10 9.33 13.03
CA ASP A 575 20.29 9.32 14.49
C ASP A 575 19.75 8.03 15.10
N VAL A 576 18.63 7.50 14.61
CA VAL A 576 18.11 6.19 15.03
C VAL A 576 19.09 5.07 14.65
N ALA A 577 19.62 5.08 13.43
CA ALA A 577 20.59 4.09 12.98
C ALA A 577 21.87 4.13 13.84
N ASP A 578 22.39 5.33 14.14
CA ASP A 578 23.52 5.52 15.05
C ASP A 578 23.23 4.97 16.46
N GLY A 579 22.06 5.29 17.01
CA GLY A 579 21.62 4.80 18.32
C GLY A 579 21.60 3.27 18.38
N LEU A 580 21.01 2.61 17.37
CA LEU A 580 20.97 1.15 17.28
C LEU A 580 22.38 0.53 17.25
N VAL A 581 23.31 1.07 16.46
CA VAL A 581 24.70 0.57 16.41
C VAL A 581 25.39 0.72 17.76
N ARG A 582 25.23 1.86 18.44
CA ARG A 582 25.80 2.09 19.77
C ARG A 582 25.23 1.16 20.82
N MET A 583 23.91 0.91 20.77
CA MET A 583 23.25 -0.06 21.63
C MET A 583 23.86 -1.44 21.46
N ALA A 584 24.13 -1.88 20.23
CA ALA A 584 24.78 -3.15 19.98
C ALA A 584 26.21 -3.23 20.52
N ALA A 585 26.98 -2.13 20.41
CA ALA A 585 28.39 -2.09 20.79
C ALA A 585 28.64 -1.98 22.30
N ARG A 586 27.71 -1.42 23.08
CA ARG A 586 27.89 -1.13 24.51
C ARG A 586 27.51 -2.34 25.39
N PRO A 587 28.43 -2.89 26.21
CA PRO A 587 28.08 -3.98 27.13
C PRO A 587 27.05 -3.58 28.20
N SER A 588 27.13 -2.34 28.68
CA SER A 588 26.20 -1.76 29.66
C SER A 588 24.76 -1.62 29.15
N ALA A 589 24.52 -1.81 27.86
CA ALA A 589 23.19 -1.75 27.26
C ALA A 589 22.42 -3.09 27.34
N VAL A 590 23.04 -4.19 27.78
CA VAL A 590 22.34 -5.47 27.95
C VAL A 590 21.32 -5.36 29.09
N GLY A 591 20.09 -5.79 28.84
CA GLY A 591 18.97 -5.69 29.78
C GLY A 591 18.31 -4.32 29.80
N GLU A 592 18.85 -3.35 29.06
CA GLU A 592 18.37 -1.97 29.06
C GLU A 592 17.41 -1.67 27.90
N SER A 593 16.55 -0.68 28.13
CA SER A 593 15.71 -0.05 27.11
C SER A 593 16.15 1.40 26.94
N PHE A 594 16.00 1.95 25.72
CA PHE A 594 16.39 3.33 25.38
C PHE A 594 15.34 4.01 24.50
N ASN A 595 14.95 5.24 24.86
CA ASN A 595 14.11 6.09 24.04
C ASN A 595 14.98 6.83 23.01
N LEU A 596 14.94 6.39 21.75
CA LEU A 596 15.68 7.03 20.67
C LEU A 596 14.83 8.18 20.10
N ILE A 597 14.88 9.32 20.78
CA ILE A 597 14.21 10.56 20.42
C ILE A 597 15.23 11.71 20.29
N GLY A 598 15.05 12.60 19.33
CA GLY A 598 15.92 13.76 19.13
C GLY A 598 15.64 14.86 20.15
N GLU A 599 16.28 16.01 19.95
CA GLU A 599 16.01 17.19 20.77
C GLU A 599 14.56 17.71 20.59
N PRO A 600 13.97 18.32 21.64
CA PRO A 600 12.61 18.85 21.58
C PRO A 600 12.52 20.12 20.71
N MET A 601 12.45 19.95 19.39
CA MET A 601 12.56 21.06 18.43
C MET A 601 11.24 21.61 17.90
N LEU A 602 10.26 20.75 17.60
CA LEU A 602 9.07 21.11 16.83
C LEU A 602 7.80 20.49 17.41
N SER A 603 6.75 21.29 17.48
CA SER A 603 5.37 20.79 17.62
C SER A 603 4.84 20.31 16.27
N ALA A 604 3.65 19.70 16.26
CA ALA A 604 2.97 19.34 15.01
C ALA A 604 2.77 20.56 14.11
N ARG A 605 2.31 21.68 14.68
CA ARG A 605 2.14 22.94 13.93
C ARG A 605 3.47 23.53 13.49
N GLY A 606 4.49 23.49 14.36
CA GLY A 606 5.84 23.93 14.03
C GLY A 606 6.43 23.17 12.85
N TYR A 607 6.21 21.85 12.77
CA TYR A 607 6.63 21.02 11.66
C TYR A 607 5.97 21.41 10.34
N PHE A 608 4.64 21.60 10.32
CA PHE A 608 3.95 22.05 9.11
C PHE A 608 4.27 23.50 8.71
N ALA A 609 4.55 24.37 9.67
CA ALA A 609 5.05 25.72 9.41
C ALA A 609 6.44 25.65 8.74
N ALA A 610 7.35 24.81 9.25
CA ALA A 610 8.66 24.59 8.66
C ALA A 610 8.57 24.00 7.24
N ILE A 611 7.62 23.09 6.98
CA ILE A 611 7.35 22.60 5.60
C ILE A 611 6.94 23.76 4.68
N HIS A 612 6.02 24.62 5.12
CA HIS A 612 5.57 25.75 4.33
C HIS A 612 6.69 26.76 4.06
N GLU A 613 7.50 27.06 5.08
CA GLU A 613 8.64 27.98 4.97
C GLU A 613 9.74 27.44 4.05
N ALA A 614 10.09 26.16 4.19
CA ALA A 614 11.18 25.55 3.42
C ALA A 614 10.80 25.20 1.97
N LEU A 615 9.54 24.81 1.72
CA LEU A 615 9.11 24.28 0.41
C LEU A 615 8.07 25.16 -0.30
N GLY A 616 7.57 26.24 0.32
CA GLY A 616 6.45 27.03 -0.21
C GLY A 616 5.10 26.31 -0.22
N ALA A 617 5.05 25.04 0.21
CA ALA A 617 3.88 24.19 0.13
C ALA A 617 3.01 24.28 1.39
N ARG A 618 1.80 24.84 1.26
CA ARG A 618 0.86 24.96 2.39
C ARG A 618 -0.05 23.75 2.49
N ILE A 619 0.14 22.96 3.54
CA ILE A 619 -0.75 21.85 3.89
C ILE A 619 -1.91 22.38 4.76
N ARG A 620 -3.13 21.92 4.50
CA ARG A 620 -4.30 22.28 5.32
C ARG A 620 -4.24 21.53 6.64
N VAL A 621 -3.87 22.24 7.71
CA VAL A 621 -3.77 21.69 9.07
C VAL A 621 -5.03 22.04 9.87
N SER A 622 -5.69 21.04 10.44
CA SER A 622 -6.81 21.21 11.37
C SER A 622 -6.58 20.45 12.67
N SER A 623 -7.02 21.01 13.80
CA SER A 623 -6.96 20.31 15.09
C SER A 623 -8.02 19.22 15.19
N GLY A 624 -7.66 18.10 15.81
CA GLY A 624 -8.58 17.02 16.15
C GLY A 624 -9.15 17.20 17.56
N ASN A 625 -10.45 17.00 17.72
CA ASN A 625 -11.07 16.96 19.04
C ASN A 625 -10.98 15.52 19.60
N LEU A 626 -10.09 15.34 20.58
CA LEU A 626 -9.77 14.04 21.17
C LEU A 626 -10.98 13.41 21.87
N THR A 627 -11.79 14.22 22.57
CA THR A 627 -13.03 13.76 23.21
C THR A 627 -14.05 13.31 22.18
N ALA A 628 -14.21 14.05 21.08
CA ALA A 628 -15.11 13.67 20.00
C ALA A 628 -14.68 12.36 19.32
N PHE A 629 -13.37 12.15 19.12
CA PHE A 629 -12.84 10.89 18.60
C PHE A 629 -13.08 9.71 19.55
N TYR A 630 -12.87 9.92 20.85
CA TYR A 630 -13.20 8.95 21.88
C TYR A 630 -14.68 8.57 21.85
N LEU A 631 -15.59 9.56 21.89
CA LEU A 631 -17.04 9.34 21.87
C LEU A 631 -17.49 8.61 20.59
N SER A 632 -16.95 8.99 19.43
CA SER A 632 -17.23 8.30 18.16
C SER A 632 -16.80 6.83 18.20
N ASN A 633 -15.61 6.56 18.76
CA ASN A 633 -15.15 5.18 18.94
C ASN A 633 -15.97 4.41 19.98
N ALA A 634 -16.43 5.05 21.05
CA ALA A 634 -17.33 4.45 22.05
C ALA A 634 -18.64 3.98 21.43
N VAL A 635 -19.26 4.82 20.58
CA VAL A 635 -20.46 4.43 19.82
C VAL A 635 -20.17 3.26 18.88
N LYS A 636 -19.09 3.33 18.09
CA LYS A 636 -18.70 2.23 17.17
C LYS A 636 -18.39 0.93 17.90
N TYR A 637 -17.74 1.01 19.05
CA TYR A 637 -17.46 -0.14 19.90
C TYR A 637 -18.75 -0.75 20.41
N GLY A 638 -19.68 0.06 20.93
CA GLY A 638 -20.99 -0.41 21.38
C GLY A 638 -21.76 -1.12 20.28
N LEU A 639 -21.80 -0.53 19.08
CA LEU A 639 -22.41 -1.14 17.90
C LEU A 639 -21.76 -2.49 17.54
N LYS A 640 -20.43 -2.52 17.43
CA LYS A 640 -19.72 -3.75 17.05
C LYS A 640 -19.85 -4.86 18.09
N LYS A 641 -19.75 -4.52 19.37
CA LYS A 641 -19.77 -5.49 20.47
C LYS A 641 -21.16 -6.00 20.79
N TYR A 642 -22.13 -5.10 20.92
CA TYR A 642 -23.47 -5.47 21.40
C TYR A 642 -24.46 -5.75 20.27
N ALA A 643 -24.45 -4.95 19.20
CA ALA A 643 -25.38 -5.16 18.08
C ALA A 643 -24.85 -6.21 17.08
N LEU A 644 -23.57 -6.10 16.68
CA LEU A 644 -22.96 -7.01 15.70
C LEU A 644 -22.28 -8.23 16.33
N ARG A 645 -22.30 -8.35 17.68
CA ARG A 645 -21.69 -9.44 18.46
C ARG A 645 -20.25 -9.80 18.04
N LYS A 646 -19.48 -8.81 17.57
CA LYS A 646 -18.08 -9.02 17.20
C LYS A 646 -17.23 -9.16 18.46
N HIS A 647 -16.44 -10.24 18.51
CA HIS A 647 -15.46 -10.48 19.56
C HIS A 647 -14.12 -9.76 19.23
N GLY A 648 -13.29 -9.50 20.24
CA GLY A 648 -11.94 -8.93 20.06
C GLY A 648 -11.89 -7.44 19.68
N VAL A 649 -12.98 -6.69 19.84
CA VAL A 649 -13.01 -5.25 19.55
C VAL A 649 -12.27 -4.48 20.65
N VAL A 650 -11.33 -3.61 20.27
CA VAL A 650 -10.56 -2.77 21.20
C VAL A 650 -11.49 -1.81 21.95
N ARG A 651 -11.35 -1.76 23.28
CA ARG A 651 -12.12 -0.85 24.14
C ARG A 651 -11.65 0.60 23.88
N PRO A 652 -12.58 1.56 23.68
CA PRO A 652 -12.19 2.95 23.51
C PRO A 652 -11.67 3.55 24.81
N SER A 653 -10.58 4.31 24.71
CA SER A 653 -9.94 4.99 25.83
C SER A 653 -9.67 6.45 25.49
N LEU A 654 -10.06 7.37 26.38
CA LEU A 654 -9.69 8.78 26.23
C LEU A 654 -8.19 8.98 26.47
N ALA A 655 -7.56 8.16 27.32
CA ALA A 655 -6.12 8.19 27.55
C ALA A 655 -5.33 7.77 26.30
N ASP A 656 -5.77 6.74 25.55
CA ASP A 656 -5.14 6.37 24.26
C ASP A 656 -5.26 7.52 23.25
N TRP A 657 -6.40 8.20 23.17
CA TRP A 657 -6.56 9.36 22.29
C TRP A 657 -5.70 10.55 22.71
N LYS A 658 -5.62 10.83 24.01
CA LYS A 658 -4.72 11.87 24.56
C LYS A 658 -3.25 11.54 24.31
N SER A 659 -2.85 10.28 24.45
CA SER A 659 -1.49 9.83 24.18
C SER A 659 -1.03 10.15 22.76
N ARG A 660 -1.93 10.10 21.76
CA ARG A 660 -1.60 10.46 20.37
C ARG A 660 -1.27 11.93 20.19
N ALA A 661 -1.74 12.80 21.08
CA ALA A 661 -1.41 14.22 21.09
C ALA A 661 -0.11 14.53 21.85
N HIS A 662 0.59 13.50 22.36
CA HIS A 662 1.89 13.63 23.04
C HIS A 662 1.87 14.69 24.14
N PHE A 663 0.96 14.58 25.11
CA PHE A 663 0.91 15.55 26.21
C PHE A 663 2.16 15.47 27.09
N SER A 664 2.63 14.26 27.35
CA SER A 664 3.83 14.01 28.13
C SER A 664 5.08 14.32 27.31
N PRO A 665 5.98 15.23 27.75
CA PRO A 665 7.28 15.38 27.13
C PRO A 665 8.13 14.12 27.36
N PHE A 666 9.20 13.96 26.60
CA PHE A 666 10.13 12.85 26.74
C PHE A 666 11.54 13.34 27.06
N ALA A 667 12.27 12.57 27.87
CA ALA A 667 13.69 12.74 28.11
C ALA A 667 14.53 11.80 27.23
N ASN A 668 15.74 12.22 26.89
CA ASN A 668 16.74 11.41 26.15
C ASN A 668 18.11 11.37 26.84
N ASP A 669 18.15 11.62 28.15
CA ASP A 669 19.39 11.68 28.92
C ASP A 669 20.08 10.31 29.03
N LYS A 670 19.32 9.24 29.21
CA LYS A 670 19.85 7.88 29.35
C LYS A 670 20.63 7.40 28.12
N PRO A 671 20.12 7.47 26.87
CA PRO A 671 20.91 7.08 25.70
C PRO A 671 22.12 7.99 25.50
N LYS A 672 22.03 9.30 25.79
CA LYS A 672 23.20 10.20 25.76
C LYS A 672 24.28 9.74 26.74
N ALA A 673 23.91 9.48 27.99
CA ALA A 673 24.85 9.13 29.06
C ALA A 673 25.44 7.72 28.94
N MET A 674 24.66 6.73 28.53
CA MET A 674 25.10 5.32 28.50
C MET A 674 25.69 4.88 27.15
N LEU A 675 25.30 5.53 26.05
CA LEU A 675 25.68 5.13 24.70
C LEU A 675 26.60 6.14 24.00
N ASP A 676 26.82 7.31 24.61
CA ASP A 676 27.41 8.50 23.96
C ASP A 676 26.65 8.88 22.68
N TRP A 677 25.33 8.68 22.69
CA TRP A 677 24.47 8.98 21.55
C TRP A 677 24.22 10.49 21.46
N VAL A 678 24.52 11.08 20.30
CA VAL A 678 24.38 12.53 20.07
C VAL A 678 23.44 12.73 18.89
N PRO A 679 22.12 12.87 19.12
CA PRO A 679 21.19 13.19 18.05
C PRO A 679 21.41 14.62 17.53
N GLU A 680 20.84 14.95 16.37
CA GLU A 680 20.91 16.32 15.82
C GLU A 680 20.37 17.34 16.84
N THR A 681 21.15 18.41 17.06
CA THR A 681 20.84 19.47 18.06
C THR A 681 20.51 20.80 17.40
N ASP A 682 20.92 21.00 16.14
CA ASP A 682 20.61 22.23 15.41
C ASP A 682 19.27 22.11 14.68
N ARG A 683 18.35 23.02 15.00
CA ARG A 683 17.00 23.04 14.40
C ARG A 683 17.04 23.29 12.89
N ALA A 684 17.96 24.11 12.40
CA ALA A 684 18.06 24.39 10.96
C ALA A 684 18.56 23.16 10.19
N ALA A 685 19.56 22.46 10.72
CA ALA A 685 20.04 21.19 10.19
C ALA A 685 18.94 20.11 10.24
N PHE A 686 18.18 20.02 11.34
CA PHE A 686 17.03 19.12 11.43
C PHE A 686 16.01 19.41 10.33
N VAL A 687 15.58 20.67 10.16
CA VAL A 687 14.61 21.06 9.12
C VAL A 687 15.14 20.70 7.74
N ARG A 688 16.40 21.00 7.44
CA ARG A 688 17.02 20.66 6.16
C ARG A 688 16.98 19.15 5.88
N LYS A 689 17.43 18.31 6.83
CA LYS A 689 17.47 16.85 6.69
C LYS A 689 16.09 16.20 6.70
N ALA A 690 15.17 16.70 7.52
CA ALA A 690 13.83 16.12 7.72
C ALA A 690 12.79 16.57 6.69
N ILE A 691 12.96 17.74 6.07
CA ILE A 691 11.98 18.36 5.17
C ILE A 691 12.54 18.56 3.77
N THR A 692 13.64 19.30 3.63
CA THR A 692 14.15 19.70 2.31
C THR A 692 14.85 18.55 1.58
N GLU A 693 15.84 17.92 2.23
CA GLU A 693 16.57 16.77 1.69
C GLU A 693 15.74 15.47 1.75
N ALA A 694 14.62 15.49 2.48
CA ALA A 694 13.72 14.36 2.62
C ALA A 694 12.82 14.10 1.39
N ASN A 695 12.72 15.07 0.47
CA ASN A 695 11.89 15.00 -0.74
C ASN A 695 10.41 14.67 -0.44
N LEU A 696 9.86 15.31 0.60
CA LEU A 696 8.53 14.97 1.15
C LEU A 696 7.35 15.19 0.19
N ILE A 697 7.42 16.21 -0.68
CA ILE A 697 6.31 16.62 -1.56
C ILE A 697 6.63 16.36 -3.05
N GLY A 698 7.83 15.83 -3.35
CA GLY A 698 8.27 15.56 -4.72
C GLY A 698 8.63 16.84 -5.49
N PHE A 699 9.74 16.76 -6.23
CA PHE A 699 10.37 17.72 -7.14
C PHE A 699 10.91 19.04 -6.56
#